data_AF-A0A0P8VTZ1-F1
#
_entry.id   AF-A0A0P8VTZ1-F1
#
_cell.length_a   1.000
_cell.length_b   1.000
_cell.length_c   1.000
_cell.angle_alpha   90.00
_cell.angle_beta   90.00
_cell.angle_gamma   90.00
#
_symmetry.space_group_name_H-M   'P 1'
#
loop_
_entity.id
_entity.type
_entity.pdbx_description
1 polymer ?
#
loop_
_entity_poly.entity_id
_entity_poly.type
_entity_poly.pdbx_seq_one_letter_code
_entity_poly.pdbx_strand_id
1 'polypeptide(L)'
;MLKKLIISFLVISLIFNIMIIDNYTFAEFKDEVKAPINLIRILEKNQYQTGEEFIINYTIQPQNLSIDDVYPEYYLMDKEVVLVMDVSGSMRDKIIFNQNKETIEIRKYIKKLKEGILEIIKTVAVIREDQKDIENILEDLEDNLQSIKKYISKIKVNNEKINKEFEKIEIYIKNIRNNLKEIETKQKGRKKRNKKVSKNIIKNAIEMNKRIENLEKLLKVNKTTRIEAMKFVSKRFLEKLKDDDRIKVSLIPYDTRAWDSSYEGKEFADLSNNKHYNELIKDIDSLQPYGGTNIGDGLRKAYYKLKGSTNKNSRKYIILMTDGEPTAYSFKDYMYYFGEGNNYYTWGGSIADYWDLKYAKLVGEKLLKNGGLEIKSFMIGFSDDANLEKLKQIADSSGGYFKKAEDGDTLDDVYQALADEISSDLPIHNAFFKETIPDGFEILEVSEGLKIKGNTVTGDIGSIIYRLDKERKEFIAEPINFWIKVKANKVGKYQFGNTEGQNESYVSYIDIDGKERVKYFPVIDISVYETEPPVLDAELSFDTDSSNKKLNITVNEPSLIEVLYNDEVIKTIDCREELFGIDEIKEFNITLKRDIQNSLVITATDLSGNKVMETVPYLSLDSINLEEYEHNDLKRPVQLELSTEPNSTIEEIIVNGIKSQENKVTDEGFYTANVVLLDGSNEILVKVKNQYNNIVYRTFKIDIDAKSPLIDSELKDFKLTTNFDEQVEKVWFEADLNNDEIISEDEIFDDSNISISYNEDYTKAEITLTNKFSNRKIKIKAKDLNGNIGFLNIDVPKLNRILGHGILINGVQLKKYEDNSINIVNGYKVKFGIIFSIDSEADTLTLHLNKDRINNVKLLGEFKYDLYEISEGSIVRKVAIKQQDINIQSNDNEIIANINLHTYSDIFERKLLLVYTFRPLVENLGTQGLRISNRFSINESVKDIDINIKPLPKIE
;
A
#
# COMPACT_ATOMS: atom_id res chain seq x y z
N MET A 1 -35.59 31.05 41.76
CA MET A 1 -34.58 29.98 42.00
C MET A 1 -34.77 28.78 41.09
N LEU A 2 -35.98 28.19 41.00
CA LEU A 2 -36.24 26.96 40.24
C LEU A 2 -35.80 27.01 38.75
N LYS A 3 -36.05 28.12 38.05
CA LYS A 3 -35.59 28.31 36.66
C LYS A 3 -34.06 28.31 36.50
N LYS A 4 -33.31 28.87 37.46
CA LYS A 4 -31.83 28.85 37.43
C LYS A 4 -31.28 27.46 37.74
N LEU A 5 -31.97 26.70 38.58
CA LEU A 5 -31.61 25.31 38.90
C LEU A 5 -31.80 24.40 37.69
N ILE A 6 -32.92 24.54 36.97
CA ILE A 6 -33.22 23.76 35.76
C ILE A 6 -32.21 24.06 34.63
N ILE A 7 -31.85 25.33 34.44
CA ILE A 7 -30.83 25.72 33.44
C ILE A 7 -29.46 25.15 33.82
N SER A 8 -29.07 25.20 35.10
CA SER A 8 -27.81 24.62 35.55
C SER A 8 -27.77 23.10 35.37
N PHE A 9 -28.90 22.42 35.57
CA PHE A 9 -29.00 20.96 35.39
C PHE A 9 -28.95 20.57 33.91
N LEU A 10 -29.58 21.35 33.03
CA LEU A 10 -29.48 21.16 31.57
C LEU A 10 -28.07 21.40 31.04
N VAL A 11 -27.36 22.40 31.56
CA VAL A 11 -25.96 22.67 31.16
C VAL A 11 -25.03 21.58 31.67
N ILE A 12 -25.21 21.10 32.90
CA ILE A 12 -24.43 19.96 33.43
C ILE A 12 -24.75 18.70 32.64
N SER A 13 -26.01 18.42 32.32
CA SER A 13 -26.40 17.27 31.49
C SER A 13 -25.84 17.37 30.07
N LEU A 14 -25.76 18.57 29.49
CA LEU A 14 -25.17 18.78 28.17
C LEU A 14 -23.65 18.56 28.20
N ILE A 15 -22.97 19.08 29.23
CA ILE A 15 -21.53 18.85 29.45
C ILE A 15 -21.25 17.37 29.74
N PHE A 16 -22.12 16.69 30.48
CA PHE A 16 -21.99 15.26 30.76
C PHE A 16 -22.24 14.41 29.51
N ASN A 17 -23.18 14.79 28.63
CA ASN A 17 -23.36 14.12 27.35
C ASN A 17 -22.19 14.40 26.39
N ILE A 18 -21.63 15.61 26.38
CA ILE A 18 -20.43 15.92 25.57
C ILE A 18 -19.21 15.14 26.10
N MET A 19 -19.02 15.03 27.43
CA MET A 19 -17.97 14.20 28.03
C MET A 19 -18.18 12.69 27.86
N ILE A 20 -19.43 12.23 27.74
CA ILE A 20 -19.73 10.82 27.41
C ILE A 20 -19.50 10.57 25.93
N ILE A 21 -19.78 11.55 25.04
CA ILE A 21 -19.50 11.44 23.60
C ILE A 21 -17.99 11.40 23.34
N ASP A 22 -17.15 12.13 24.08
CA ASP A 22 -15.67 12.03 23.95
C ASP A 22 -15.08 10.67 24.40
N ASN A 23 -15.83 9.87 25.17
CA ASN A 23 -15.44 8.50 25.55
C ASN A 23 -16.17 7.41 24.73
N TYR A 24 -17.08 7.78 23.84
CA TYR A 24 -17.87 6.85 23.01
C TYR A 24 -17.90 7.21 21.52
N THR A 25 -17.03 8.09 21.05
CA THR A 25 -16.81 8.33 19.62
C THR A 25 -15.86 7.28 19.05
N PHE A 26 -16.37 6.52 18.07
CA PHE A 26 -15.59 5.73 17.11
C PHE A 26 -14.72 4.60 17.70
N ALA A 27 -15.34 3.68 18.42
CA ALA A 27 -15.01 2.27 18.19
C ALA A 27 -15.93 1.77 17.06
N GLU A 28 -15.78 2.32 15.85
CA GLU A 28 -15.98 1.48 14.67
C GLU A 28 -15.10 0.25 14.89
N PHE A 29 -15.64 -0.94 14.62
CA PHE A 29 -14.83 -2.14 14.56
C PHE A 29 -13.78 -1.91 13.46
N LYS A 30 -12.65 -1.29 13.80
CA LYS A 30 -11.47 -1.30 12.95
C LYS A 30 -11.04 -2.75 12.91
N ASP A 31 -11.16 -3.37 11.73
CA ASP A 31 -10.63 -4.70 11.53
C ASP A 31 -9.14 -4.69 11.91
N GLU A 32 -8.71 -5.76 12.58
CA GLU A 32 -7.32 -5.91 12.98
C GLU A 32 -6.45 -5.92 11.72
N VAL A 33 -5.67 -4.86 11.48
CA VAL A 33 -4.67 -4.83 10.40
C VAL A 33 -3.59 -5.85 10.73
N LYS A 34 -3.43 -6.86 9.87
CA LYS A 34 -2.46 -7.96 10.03
C LYS A 34 -1.57 -8.03 8.81
N ALA A 35 -0.28 -8.28 9.04
CA ALA A 35 0.60 -8.61 7.93
C ALA A 35 0.46 -10.09 7.56
N PRO A 36 0.14 -10.41 6.29
CA PRO A 36 0.19 -11.77 5.81
C PRO A 36 1.66 -12.22 5.74
N ILE A 37 2.02 -13.18 6.57
CA ILE A 37 3.37 -13.74 6.67
C ILE A 37 3.30 -15.24 6.42
N ASN A 38 4.02 -15.69 5.40
CA ASN A 38 4.13 -17.09 5.05
C ASN A 38 5.43 -17.69 5.57
N LEU A 39 5.34 -18.87 6.17
CA LEU A 39 6.48 -19.60 6.71
C LEU A 39 6.79 -20.80 5.82
N ILE A 40 7.91 -20.75 5.12
CA ILE A 40 8.30 -21.73 4.11
C ILE A 40 9.45 -22.56 4.69
N ARG A 41 9.36 -23.89 4.53
CA ARG A 41 10.46 -24.83 4.79
C ARG A 41 10.77 -25.60 3.51
N ILE A 42 12.05 -25.61 3.11
CA ILE A 42 12.51 -26.25 1.87
C ILE A 42 13.60 -27.27 2.21
N LEU A 43 13.45 -28.48 1.66
CA LEU A 43 14.41 -29.58 1.71
C LEU A 43 14.86 -29.96 0.29
N GLU A 44 16.07 -30.51 0.16
CA GLU A 44 16.52 -31.12 -1.11
C GLU A 44 15.69 -32.37 -1.46
N LYS A 45 15.30 -33.15 -0.45
CA LYS A 45 14.52 -34.39 -0.54
C LYS A 45 13.90 -34.72 0.81
N ASN A 46 12.90 -35.57 0.86
CA ASN A 46 12.26 -36.02 2.13
C ASN A 46 12.84 -37.34 2.66
N GLN A 47 13.89 -37.87 2.02
CA GLN A 47 14.44 -39.20 2.30
C GLN A 47 15.95 -39.21 2.42
N TYR A 48 16.45 -39.76 3.53
CA TYR A 48 17.86 -39.71 3.87
C TYR A 48 18.39 -41.07 4.29
N GLN A 49 19.64 -41.34 3.96
CA GLN A 49 20.34 -42.50 4.49
C GLN A 49 20.77 -42.25 5.94
N THR A 50 20.83 -43.32 6.72
CA THR A 50 21.43 -43.25 8.05
C THR A 50 22.89 -42.79 7.94
N GLY A 51 23.23 -41.71 8.64
CA GLY A 51 24.53 -41.03 8.62
C GLY A 51 24.61 -39.85 7.65
N GLU A 52 23.60 -39.61 6.81
CA GLU A 52 23.57 -38.52 5.84
C GLU A 52 23.35 -37.16 6.52
N GLU A 53 24.09 -36.14 6.06
CA GLU A 53 23.95 -34.74 6.49
C GLU A 53 23.16 -33.96 5.43
N PHE A 54 22.24 -33.09 5.87
CA PHE A 54 21.45 -32.25 4.99
C PHE A 54 21.10 -30.90 5.62
N ILE A 55 20.66 -29.96 4.79
CA ILE A 55 20.28 -28.61 5.20
C ILE A 55 18.77 -28.45 5.03
N ILE A 56 18.15 -27.86 6.04
CA ILE A 56 16.76 -27.41 6.03
C ILE A 56 16.79 -25.89 5.88
N ASN A 57 16.26 -25.39 4.78
CA ASN A 57 16.17 -23.96 4.52
C ASN A 57 14.80 -23.44 4.98
N TYR A 58 14.80 -22.27 5.60
CA TYR A 58 13.64 -21.59 6.12
C TYR A 58 13.54 -20.20 5.50
N THR A 59 12.32 -19.82 5.14
CA THR A 59 12.02 -18.49 4.65
C THR A 59 10.78 -17.95 5.36
N ILE A 60 10.91 -16.78 5.98
CA ILE A 60 9.75 -15.94 6.29
C ILE A 60 9.54 -15.07 5.06
N GLN A 61 8.40 -15.26 4.41
CA GLN A 61 7.99 -14.49 3.24
C GLN A 61 6.82 -13.58 3.62
N PRO A 62 7.08 -12.30 3.89
CA PRO A 62 6.02 -11.31 3.98
C PRO A 62 5.32 -11.16 2.63
N GLN A 63 4.02 -10.91 2.65
CA GLN A 63 3.26 -10.50 1.47
C GLN A 63 3.13 -8.98 1.41
N ASN A 64 3.00 -8.43 0.20
CA ASN A 64 2.72 -7.01 0.01
C ASN A 64 1.35 -6.66 0.63
N LEU A 65 1.24 -5.46 1.18
CA LEU A 65 0.00 -4.91 1.73
C LEU A 65 -0.45 -3.72 0.89
N SER A 66 -1.73 -3.63 0.53
CA SER A 66 -2.24 -2.41 -0.12
C SER A 66 -2.18 -1.23 0.86
N ILE A 67 -1.95 -0.02 0.36
CA ILE A 67 -2.06 1.18 1.19
C ILE A 67 -3.49 1.37 1.72
N ASP A 68 -4.49 0.91 0.97
CA ASP A 68 -5.90 1.04 1.31
C ASP A 68 -6.32 0.09 2.46
N ASP A 69 -5.54 -0.98 2.69
CA ASP A 69 -5.75 -1.96 3.77
C ASP A 69 -5.14 -1.51 5.12
N VAL A 70 -4.37 -0.42 5.13
CA VAL A 70 -3.66 0.05 6.30
C VAL A 70 -4.08 1.47 6.66
N TYR A 71 -4.57 1.66 7.88
CA TYR A 71 -4.96 2.99 8.34
C TYR A 71 -3.76 3.96 8.37
N PRO A 72 -3.92 5.22 7.91
CA PRO A 72 -2.86 6.23 7.88
C PRO A 72 -2.14 6.44 9.22
N GLU A 73 -2.86 6.28 10.33
CA GLU A 73 -2.32 6.35 11.68
C GLU A 73 -1.25 5.28 12.00
N TYR A 74 -1.17 4.18 11.24
CA TYR A 74 -0.12 3.19 11.43
C TYR A 74 1.17 3.57 10.70
N TYR A 75 1.15 4.25 9.56
CA TYR A 75 2.38 4.51 8.77
C TYR A 75 2.79 5.98 8.69
N LEU A 76 1.94 6.94 9.06
CA LEU A 76 2.25 8.37 9.06
C LEU A 76 2.68 8.91 10.45
N MET A 77 2.96 8.05 11.43
CA MET A 77 3.35 8.50 12.76
C MET A 77 4.77 9.10 12.79
N ASP A 78 4.88 10.24 13.48
CA ASP A 78 6.16 10.78 13.93
C ASP A 78 6.89 9.79 14.85
N LYS A 79 8.22 9.85 14.86
CA LYS A 79 9.09 8.95 15.60
C LYS A 79 10.03 9.77 16.48
N GLU A 80 9.98 9.54 17.78
CA GLU A 80 10.86 10.19 18.75
C GLU A 80 11.86 9.19 19.30
N VAL A 81 13.13 9.41 19.02
CA VAL A 81 14.23 8.54 19.41
C VAL A 81 15.09 9.22 20.47
N VAL A 82 15.33 8.55 21.59
CA VAL A 82 16.30 9.00 22.59
C VAL A 82 17.52 8.10 22.58
N LEU A 83 18.67 8.67 22.20
CA LEU A 83 19.97 8.02 22.28
C LEU A 83 20.50 8.17 23.71
N VAL A 84 20.60 7.06 24.44
CA VAL A 84 21.15 7.01 25.79
C VAL A 84 22.58 6.47 25.69
N MET A 85 23.55 7.37 25.75
CA MET A 85 24.93 7.09 25.39
C MET A 85 25.83 7.03 26.61
N ASP A 86 26.45 5.87 26.83
CA ASP A 86 27.41 5.66 27.90
C ASP A 86 28.69 6.45 27.66
N VAL A 87 29.04 7.30 28.62
CA VAL A 87 30.30 8.03 28.65
C VAL A 87 31.06 7.73 29.93
N SER A 88 30.89 6.54 30.49
CA SER A 88 31.60 6.08 31.68
C SER A 88 33.12 5.90 31.45
N GLY A 89 33.88 5.73 32.53
CA GLY A 89 35.33 5.57 32.45
C GLY A 89 35.81 4.38 31.60
N SER A 90 35.04 3.28 31.53
CA SER A 90 35.34 2.08 30.72
C SER A 90 35.35 2.36 29.23
N MET A 91 34.64 3.41 28.78
CA MET A 91 34.56 3.80 27.38
C MET A 91 35.90 4.32 26.80
N ARG A 92 36.95 4.47 27.63
CA ARG A 92 38.34 4.70 27.20
C ARG A 92 39.01 3.45 26.62
N ASP A 93 38.49 2.27 26.93
CA ASP A 93 39.08 1.02 26.51
C ASP A 93 39.00 0.84 25.00
N LYS A 94 39.86 -0.05 24.49
CA LYS A 94 40.02 -0.26 23.06
C LYS A 94 39.07 -1.32 22.54
N ILE A 95 38.45 -1.04 21.40
CA ILE A 95 37.63 -1.98 20.64
C ILE A 95 38.18 -2.08 19.21
N ILE A 96 38.04 -3.27 18.60
CA ILE A 96 38.35 -3.46 17.19
C ILE A 96 37.30 -2.69 16.39
N PHE A 97 37.71 -1.76 15.53
CA PHE A 97 36.78 -1.03 14.68
C PHE A 97 37.45 -0.44 13.44
N ASN A 98 36.82 -0.62 12.28
CA ASN A 98 37.30 -0.08 11.02
C ASN A 98 36.43 1.09 10.53
N GLN A 99 36.75 2.28 11.02
CA GLN A 99 36.04 3.52 10.71
C GLN A 99 36.36 4.16 9.35
N ASN A 100 37.29 3.59 8.58
CA ASN A 100 37.66 4.19 7.29
C ASN A 100 36.56 3.96 6.23
N LYS A 101 36.26 4.99 5.43
CA LYS A 101 35.25 4.96 4.36
C LYS A 101 35.49 3.79 3.40
N GLU A 102 36.73 3.55 2.99
CA GLU A 102 37.04 2.43 2.11
C GLU A 102 36.80 1.06 2.78
N THR A 103 37.01 0.93 4.09
CA THR A 103 36.73 -0.32 4.81
C THR A 103 35.23 -0.57 4.97
N ILE A 104 34.42 0.49 5.11
CA ILE A 104 32.96 0.37 5.09
C ILE A 104 32.46 -0.13 3.74
N GLU A 105 32.96 0.45 2.64
CA GLU A 105 32.63 -0.04 1.30
C GLU A 105 33.06 -1.49 1.11
N ILE A 106 34.25 -1.87 1.57
CA ILE A 106 34.70 -3.27 1.55
C ILE A 106 33.71 -4.19 2.28
N ARG A 107 33.30 -3.84 3.51
CA ARG A 107 32.32 -4.64 4.28
C ARG A 107 31.00 -4.81 3.51
N LYS A 108 30.50 -3.75 2.88
CA LYS A 108 29.31 -3.79 2.03
C LYS A 108 29.44 -4.78 0.87
N TYR A 109 30.56 -4.75 0.15
CA TYR A 109 30.79 -5.68 -0.96
C TYR A 109 31.04 -7.12 -0.49
N ILE A 110 31.67 -7.31 0.67
CA ILE A 110 31.82 -8.64 1.29
C ILE A 110 30.45 -9.24 1.62
N LYS A 111 29.53 -8.44 2.18
CA LYS A 111 28.15 -8.90 2.43
C LYS A 111 27.48 -9.39 1.15
N LYS A 112 27.56 -8.61 0.06
CA LYS A 112 27.06 -9.01 -1.26
C LYS A 112 27.69 -10.30 -1.80
N LEU A 113 28.99 -10.51 -1.57
CA LEU A 113 29.64 -11.77 -1.95
C LEU A 113 29.05 -12.97 -1.20
N LYS A 114 28.80 -12.84 0.11
CA LYS A 114 28.20 -13.90 0.92
C LYS A 114 26.77 -14.22 0.46
N GLU A 115 25.98 -13.19 0.17
CA GLU A 115 24.62 -13.32 -0.37
C GLU A 115 24.62 -14.08 -1.71
N GLY A 116 25.47 -13.67 -2.67
CA GLY A 116 25.58 -14.38 -3.95
C GLY A 116 26.06 -15.82 -3.82
N ILE A 117 26.96 -16.12 -2.87
CA ILE A 117 27.37 -17.50 -2.59
C ILE A 117 26.22 -18.35 -2.06
N LEU A 118 25.46 -17.81 -1.12
CA LEU A 118 24.28 -18.49 -0.59
C LEU A 118 23.28 -18.79 -1.71
N GLU A 119 23.09 -17.83 -2.61
CA GLU A 119 22.23 -17.99 -3.77
C GLU A 119 22.73 -19.10 -4.70
N ILE A 120 24.02 -19.15 -5.03
CA ILE A 120 24.60 -20.28 -5.78
C ILE A 120 24.32 -21.62 -5.09
N ILE A 121 24.47 -21.70 -3.76
CA ILE A 121 24.20 -22.94 -3.01
C ILE A 121 22.73 -23.33 -3.13
N LYS A 122 21.80 -22.38 -3.00
CA LYS A 122 20.36 -22.61 -3.17
C LYS A 122 20.01 -23.04 -4.59
N THR A 123 20.42 -22.28 -5.61
CA THR A 123 20.11 -22.57 -7.01
C THR A 123 20.62 -23.96 -7.42
N VAL A 124 21.82 -24.33 -6.96
CA VAL A 124 22.40 -25.66 -7.24
C VAL A 124 21.69 -26.79 -6.48
N ALA A 125 21.09 -26.49 -5.32
CA ALA A 125 20.34 -27.46 -4.52
C ALA A 125 18.88 -27.64 -4.99
N VAL A 126 18.26 -26.61 -5.56
CA VAL A 126 16.82 -26.58 -5.83
C VAL A 126 16.42 -27.16 -7.19
N ILE A 127 17.20 -27.04 -8.28
CA ILE A 127 16.86 -27.64 -9.59
C ILE A 127 18.12 -27.78 -10.48
N ARG A 128 18.12 -28.77 -11.38
CA ARG A 128 19.25 -29.13 -12.26
C ARG A 128 19.42 -28.29 -13.54
N GLU A 129 18.69 -27.19 -13.77
CA GLU A 129 18.68 -26.50 -15.08
C GLU A 129 18.87 -24.97 -15.11
N ASP A 130 19.22 -24.28 -14.01
CA ASP A 130 19.38 -22.81 -14.05
C ASP A 130 20.85 -22.35 -14.19
N GLN A 131 21.55 -22.85 -15.21
CA GLN A 131 22.95 -22.49 -15.48
C GLN A 131 23.15 -20.99 -15.72
N LYS A 132 22.16 -20.37 -16.36
CA LYS A 132 22.20 -18.94 -16.70
C LYS A 132 22.14 -18.06 -15.46
N ASP A 133 21.35 -18.46 -14.47
CA ASP A 133 21.21 -17.71 -13.22
C ASP A 133 22.48 -17.82 -12.38
N ILE A 134 23.08 -19.01 -12.31
CA ILE A 134 24.38 -19.18 -11.65
C ILE A 134 25.47 -18.36 -12.34
N GLU A 135 25.47 -18.28 -13.68
CA GLU A 135 26.45 -17.46 -14.40
C GLU A 135 26.27 -15.97 -14.12
N ASN A 136 25.04 -15.47 -14.10
CA ASN A 136 24.74 -14.08 -13.70
C ASN A 136 25.24 -13.79 -12.28
N ILE A 137 24.98 -14.71 -11.33
CA ILE A 137 25.47 -14.55 -9.95
C ILE A 137 27.01 -14.54 -9.92
N LEU A 138 27.69 -15.38 -10.72
CA LEU A 138 29.15 -15.39 -10.78
C LEU A 138 29.72 -14.09 -11.35
N GLU A 139 29.06 -13.46 -12.32
CA GLU A 139 29.42 -12.13 -12.82
C GLU A 139 29.31 -11.07 -11.71
N ASP A 140 28.19 -11.06 -10.97
CA ASP A 140 28.01 -10.17 -9.82
C ASP A 140 29.08 -10.39 -8.74
N LEU A 141 29.44 -11.64 -8.47
CA LEU A 141 30.51 -11.97 -7.51
C LEU A 141 31.86 -11.41 -7.97
N GLU A 142 32.19 -11.48 -9.26
CA GLU A 142 33.44 -10.93 -9.79
C GLU A 142 33.48 -9.40 -9.70
N ASP A 143 32.37 -8.73 -10.03
CA ASP A 143 32.26 -7.27 -9.94
C ASP A 143 32.36 -6.77 -8.49
N ASN A 144 31.72 -7.47 -7.57
CA ASN A 144 31.84 -7.21 -6.14
C ASN A 144 33.28 -7.44 -5.66
N LEU A 145 33.94 -8.53 -6.09
CA LEU A 145 35.34 -8.82 -5.75
C LEU A 145 36.30 -7.74 -6.26
N GLN A 146 36.08 -7.28 -7.50
CA GLN A 146 36.87 -6.22 -8.11
C GLN A 146 36.67 -4.88 -7.40
N SER A 147 35.45 -4.60 -6.95
CA SER A 147 35.15 -3.46 -6.10
C SER A 147 35.94 -3.51 -4.80
N ILE A 148 35.96 -4.67 -4.10
CA ILE A 148 36.77 -4.84 -2.89
C ILE A 148 38.26 -4.57 -3.18
N LYS A 149 38.83 -5.16 -4.24
CA LYS A 149 40.23 -4.92 -4.64
C LYS A 149 40.53 -3.42 -4.83
N LYS A 150 39.62 -2.69 -5.48
CA LYS A 150 39.71 -1.24 -5.70
C LYS A 150 39.69 -0.43 -4.40
N TYR A 151 38.93 -0.84 -3.40
CA TYR A 151 38.90 -0.17 -2.11
C TYR A 151 40.10 -0.55 -1.23
N ILE A 152 40.54 -1.82 -1.26
CA ILE A 152 41.73 -2.26 -0.53
C ILE A 152 43.00 -1.54 -1.00
N SER A 153 43.15 -1.27 -2.30
CA SER A 153 44.31 -0.54 -2.83
C SER A 153 44.45 0.89 -2.29
N LYS A 154 43.37 1.44 -1.71
CA LYS A 154 43.34 2.77 -1.09
C LYS A 154 43.64 2.75 0.42
N ILE A 155 43.79 1.57 1.03
CA ILE A 155 44.06 1.42 2.47
C ILE A 155 45.51 0.98 2.67
N LYS A 156 46.19 1.51 3.69
CA LYS A 156 47.55 1.12 4.06
C LYS A 156 47.58 -0.21 4.84
N VAL A 157 47.36 -1.34 4.16
CA VAL A 157 47.45 -2.70 4.75
C VAL A 157 48.56 -3.52 4.08
N ASN A 158 49.16 -4.47 4.80
CA ASN A 158 50.09 -5.44 4.22
C ASN A 158 49.34 -6.45 3.33
N ASN A 159 49.37 -6.19 2.02
CA ASN A 159 48.48 -6.81 1.04
C ASN A 159 48.81 -8.25 0.65
N GLU A 160 49.94 -8.82 1.06
CA GLU A 160 50.37 -10.12 0.55
C GLU A 160 49.41 -11.27 0.94
N LYS A 161 48.91 -11.27 2.19
CA LYS A 161 47.93 -12.29 2.65
C LYS A 161 46.55 -12.09 2.05
N ILE A 162 46.13 -10.83 1.90
CA ILE A 162 44.84 -10.46 1.30
C ILE A 162 44.81 -10.85 -0.18
N ASN A 163 45.87 -10.54 -0.93
CA ASN A 163 46.01 -10.92 -2.33
C ASN A 163 45.96 -12.45 -2.52
N LYS A 164 46.59 -13.21 -1.63
CA LYS A 164 46.50 -14.68 -1.65
C LYS A 164 45.08 -15.20 -1.43
N GLU A 165 44.26 -14.55 -0.60
CA GLU A 165 42.86 -14.96 -0.45
C GLU A 165 42.02 -14.55 -1.67
N PHE A 166 42.29 -13.40 -2.31
CA PHE A 166 41.65 -13.02 -3.57
C PHE A 166 41.93 -14.02 -4.69
N GLU A 167 43.20 -14.40 -4.89
CA GLU A 167 43.58 -15.38 -5.90
C GLU A 167 42.83 -16.71 -5.69
N LYS A 168 42.67 -17.15 -4.43
CA LYS A 168 41.91 -18.35 -4.11
C LYS A 168 40.42 -18.21 -4.45
N ILE A 169 39.81 -17.06 -4.14
CA ILE A 169 38.40 -16.80 -4.49
C ILE A 169 38.20 -16.85 -6.00
N GLU A 170 39.05 -16.17 -6.77
CA GLU A 170 39.00 -16.19 -8.24
C GLU A 170 39.18 -17.60 -8.81
N ILE A 171 40.05 -18.41 -8.19
CA ILE A 171 40.21 -19.83 -8.54
C ILE A 171 38.90 -20.59 -8.29
N TYR A 172 38.19 -20.35 -7.18
CA TYR A 172 36.92 -21.01 -6.90
C TYR A 172 35.81 -20.59 -7.87
N ILE A 173 35.69 -19.29 -8.18
CA ILE A 173 34.77 -18.79 -9.21
C ILE A 173 35.04 -19.48 -10.55
N LYS A 174 36.31 -19.51 -10.98
CA LYS A 174 36.72 -20.20 -12.20
C LYS A 174 36.42 -21.70 -12.18
N ASN A 175 36.63 -22.36 -11.05
CA ASN A 175 36.31 -23.77 -10.89
C ASN A 175 34.80 -24.02 -11.01
N ILE A 176 33.97 -23.14 -10.45
CA ILE A 176 32.50 -23.22 -10.58
C ILE A 176 32.11 -23.08 -12.06
N ARG A 177 32.60 -22.05 -12.77
CA ARG A 177 32.36 -21.89 -14.23
C ARG A 177 32.79 -23.11 -15.05
N ASN A 178 33.96 -23.68 -14.74
CA ASN A 178 34.43 -24.89 -15.43
C ASN A 178 33.52 -26.09 -15.17
N ASN A 179 33.03 -26.24 -13.94
CA ASN A 179 32.05 -27.28 -13.60
C ASN A 179 30.73 -27.06 -14.36
N LEU A 180 30.25 -25.81 -14.48
CA LEU A 180 29.07 -25.47 -15.29
C LEU A 180 29.27 -25.83 -16.77
N LYS A 181 30.42 -25.49 -17.36
CA LYS A 181 30.78 -25.87 -18.74
C LYS A 181 30.91 -27.37 -18.94
N GLU A 182 31.34 -28.14 -17.93
CA GLU A 182 31.34 -29.61 -18.00
C GLU A 182 29.92 -30.16 -18.07
N ILE A 183 28.93 -29.48 -17.47
CA ILE A 183 27.51 -29.83 -17.59
C ILE A 183 27.00 -29.49 -19.01
N GLU A 184 27.35 -28.31 -19.55
CA GLU A 184 26.93 -27.84 -20.88
C GLU A 184 27.46 -28.71 -22.03
N THR A 185 28.75 -29.08 -22.00
CA THR A 185 29.42 -29.80 -23.09
C THR A 185 29.08 -31.29 -23.18
N LYS A 186 28.27 -31.83 -22.26
CA LYS A 186 27.98 -33.28 -22.17
C LYS A 186 26.49 -33.59 -21.97
N GLN A 187 25.60 -32.94 -22.72
CA GLN A 187 24.15 -33.17 -22.74
C GLN A 187 23.69 -34.62 -23.09
N LYS A 188 24.58 -35.61 -23.19
CA LYS A 188 24.22 -37.03 -23.30
C LYS A 188 25.13 -37.90 -22.45
N GLY A 189 24.84 -38.03 -21.14
CA GLY A 189 25.31 -39.20 -20.37
C GLY A 189 25.47 -39.04 -18.84
N ARG A 190 24.56 -39.70 -18.10
CA ARG A 190 24.62 -40.18 -16.69
C ARG A 190 24.35 -39.16 -15.56
N LYS A 191 23.18 -39.32 -14.91
CA LYS A 191 22.71 -38.59 -13.70
C LYS A 191 23.71 -38.64 -12.54
N LYS A 192 24.47 -39.74 -12.38
CA LYS A 192 25.47 -39.90 -11.32
C LYS A 192 26.66 -38.94 -11.46
N ARG A 193 26.98 -38.50 -12.69
CA ARG A 193 28.07 -37.55 -12.98
C ARG A 193 27.63 -36.11 -12.69
N ASN A 194 26.38 -35.75 -13.00
CA ASN A 194 25.83 -34.43 -12.69
C ASN A 194 25.71 -34.21 -11.16
N LYS A 195 25.29 -35.22 -10.38
CA LYS A 195 25.33 -35.16 -8.90
C LYS A 195 26.73 -34.87 -8.35
N LYS A 196 27.78 -35.46 -8.96
CA LYS A 196 29.18 -35.20 -8.58
C LYS A 196 29.62 -33.78 -8.93
N VAL A 197 29.21 -33.26 -10.09
CA VAL A 197 29.56 -31.89 -10.51
C VAL A 197 28.82 -30.84 -9.66
N SER A 198 27.53 -31.01 -9.38
CA SER A 198 26.79 -30.15 -8.44
C SER A 198 27.41 -30.15 -7.04
N LYS A 199 27.79 -31.31 -6.52
CA LYS A 199 28.52 -31.42 -5.25
C LYS A 199 29.87 -30.69 -5.27
N ASN A 200 30.56 -30.70 -6.40
CA ASN A 200 31.80 -29.92 -6.57
C ASN A 200 31.54 -28.41 -6.62
N ILE A 201 30.45 -27.96 -7.25
CA ILE A 201 30.04 -26.55 -7.26
C ILE A 201 29.76 -26.08 -5.83
N ILE A 202 28.90 -26.79 -5.10
CA ILE A 202 28.58 -26.49 -3.69
C ILE A 202 29.85 -26.48 -2.84
N LYS A 203 30.73 -27.47 -2.99
CA LYS A 203 32.01 -27.52 -2.27
C LYS A 203 32.89 -26.30 -2.55
N ASN A 204 32.99 -25.88 -3.81
CA ASN A 204 33.76 -24.69 -4.18
C ASN A 204 33.13 -23.41 -3.62
N ALA A 205 31.79 -23.30 -3.63
CA ALA A 205 31.05 -22.18 -3.05
C ALA A 205 31.28 -22.06 -1.52
N ILE A 206 31.19 -23.18 -0.80
CA ILE A 206 31.48 -23.25 0.65
C ILE A 206 32.93 -22.86 0.93
N GLU A 207 33.87 -23.40 0.16
CA GLU A 207 35.29 -23.10 0.37
C GLU A 207 35.60 -21.63 0.03
N MET A 208 34.94 -21.06 -0.97
CA MET A 208 34.99 -19.64 -1.30
C MET A 208 34.49 -18.77 -0.13
N ASN A 209 33.37 -19.15 0.51
CA ASN A 209 32.86 -18.44 1.69
C ASN A 209 33.90 -18.41 2.83
N LYS A 210 34.58 -19.52 3.10
CA LYS A 210 35.67 -19.57 4.10
C LYS A 210 36.81 -18.61 3.77
N ARG A 211 37.13 -18.40 2.49
CA ARG A 211 38.16 -17.42 2.07
C ARG A 211 37.70 -16.00 2.30
N ILE A 212 36.42 -15.72 2.09
CA ILE A 212 35.82 -14.41 2.39
C ILE A 212 35.83 -14.13 3.89
N GLU A 213 35.50 -15.11 4.73
CA GLU A 213 35.62 -14.98 6.19
C GLU A 213 37.07 -14.73 6.64
N ASN A 214 38.05 -15.34 5.97
CA ASN A 214 39.46 -15.05 6.23
C ASN A 214 39.83 -13.62 5.81
N LEU A 215 39.31 -13.13 4.69
CA LEU A 215 39.48 -11.74 4.27
C LEU A 215 38.93 -10.78 5.32
N GLU A 216 37.72 -11.01 5.84
CA GLU A 216 37.14 -10.20 6.93
C GLU A 216 38.04 -10.18 8.17
N LYS A 217 38.53 -11.34 8.60
CA LYS A 217 39.45 -11.44 9.75
C LYS A 217 40.74 -10.64 9.52
N LEU A 218 41.29 -10.68 8.30
CA LEU A 218 42.50 -9.93 7.94
C LEU A 218 42.27 -8.41 7.91
N LEU A 219 41.02 -7.97 7.73
CA LEU A 219 40.62 -6.56 7.74
C LEU A 219 40.33 -6.03 9.17
N LYS A 220 40.07 -6.90 10.15
CA LYS A 220 39.83 -6.56 11.57
C LYS A 220 41.13 -6.27 12.35
N VAL A 221 41.88 -5.23 11.98
CA VAL A 221 43.19 -4.92 12.60
C VAL A 221 43.28 -3.58 13.34
N ASN A 222 42.32 -2.68 13.14
CA ASN A 222 42.38 -1.35 13.75
C ASN A 222 41.69 -1.33 15.11
N LYS A 223 42.33 -0.69 16.09
CA LYS A 223 41.75 -0.45 17.41
C LYS A 223 41.50 1.03 17.62
N THR A 224 40.29 1.39 18.03
CA THR A 224 39.93 2.73 18.49
C THR A 224 39.39 2.65 19.92
N THR A 225 39.11 3.78 20.57
CA THR A 225 38.43 3.74 21.88
C THR A 225 36.94 3.45 21.68
N ARG A 226 36.31 2.77 22.64
CA ARG A 226 34.87 2.47 22.62
C ARG A 226 34.02 3.72 22.41
N ILE A 227 34.37 4.83 23.07
CA ILE A 227 33.70 6.13 22.88
C ILE A 227 33.80 6.64 21.44
N GLU A 228 34.95 6.52 20.77
CA GLU A 228 35.11 7.00 19.39
C GLU A 228 34.38 6.10 18.39
N ALA A 229 34.37 4.78 18.63
CA ALA A 229 33.52 3.86 17.87
C ALA A 229 32.03 4.21 18.04
N MET A 230 31.57 4.41 19.28
CA MET A 230 30.18 4.76 19.58
C MET A 230 29.77 6.08 18.92
N LYS A 231 30.61 7.12 18.99
CA LYS A 231 30.38 8.40 18.29
C LYS A 231 30.25 8.21 16.78
N PHE A 232 31.17 7.47 16.19
CA PHE A 232 31.17 7.22 14.74
C PHE A 232 29.88 6.50 14.31
N VAL A 233 29.52 5.42 15.00
CA VAL A 233 28.31 4.64 14.72
C VAL A 233 27.05 5.49 14.88
N SER A 234 26.98 6.30 15.95
CA SER A 234 25.85 7.19 16.20
C SER A 234 25.67 8.23 15.08
N LYS A 235 26.78 8.82 14.59
CA LYS A 235 26.70 9.78 13.48
C LYS A 235 26.21 9.11 12.19
N ARG A 236 26.66 7.89 11.89
CA ARG A 236 26.15 7.14 10.74
C ARG A 236 24.68 6.75 10.88
N PHE A 237 24.28 6.35 12.07
CA PHE A 237 22.88 6.08 12.41
C PHE A 237 22.01 7.31 12.14
N LEU A 238 22.40 8.49 12.64
CA LEU A 238 21.67 9.75 12.41
C LEU A 238 21.66 10.16 10.94
N GLU A 239 22.78 10.02 10.23
CA GLU A 239 22.89 10.32 8.81
C GLU A 239 21.89 9.50 7.98
N LYS A 240 21.65 8.25 8.36
CA LYS A 240 20.69 7.36 7.68
C LYS A 240 19.22 7.73 7.95
N LEU A 241 18.94 8.40 9.06
CA LEU A 241 17.61 8.83 9.46
C LEU A 241 17.26 10.27 9.02
N LYS A 242 18.25 11.04 8.55
CA LYS A 242 18.10 12.48 8.35
C LYS A 242 17.10 12.89 7.26
N ASP A 243 16.86 12.00 6.30
CA ASP A 243 16.00 12.27 5.15
C ASP A 243 14.51 11.99 5.47
N ASP A 244 14.20 11.46 6.66
CA ASP A 244 12.82 11.27 7.15
C ASP A 244 12.46 12.41 8.13
N ASP A 245 11.60 13.32 7.67
CA ASP A 245 11.15 14.48 8.44
C ASP A 245 10.22 14.12 9.61
N ARG A 246 9.75 12.88 9.70
CA ARG A 246 8.98 12.35 10.83
C ARG A 246 9.87 11.97 12.02
N ILE A 247 11.18 11.87 11.82
CA ILE A 247 12.13 11.39 12.85
C ILE A 247 12.74 12.56 13.62
N LYS A 248 12.51 12.57 14.93
CA LYS A 248 13.09 13.52 15.88
C LYS A 248 13.96 12.77 16.90
N VAL A 249 15.14 13.30 17.20
CA VAL A 249 16.13 12.60 18.05
C VAL A 249 16.57 13.48 19.22
N SER A 250 16.72 12.90 20.40
CA SER A 250 17.33 13.53 21.56
C SER A 250 18.52 12.72 22.06
N LEU A 251 19.50 13.41 22.66
CA LEU A 251 20.70 12.81 23.24
C LEU A 251 20.68 12.91 24.76
N ILE A 252 20.95 11.78 25.42
CA ILE A 252 21.14 11.68 26.86
C ILE A 252 22.44 10.96 27.13
N PRO A 253 23.55 11.68 27.31
CA PRO A 253 24.78 11.10 27.77
C PRO A 253 24.67 10.79 29.27
N TYR A 254 25.35 9.75 29.72
CA TYR A 254 25.41 9.42 31.14
C TYR A 254 26.75 8.81 31.53
N ASP A 255 27.17 9.16 32.74
CA ASP A 255 28.22 8.47 33.48
C ASP A 255 27.67 8.02 34.85
N THR A 256 28.30 8.45 35.96
CA THR A 256 27.72 8.41 37.30
C THR A 256 26.38 9.16 37.36
N ARG A 257 26.18 10.15 36.48
CA ARG A 257 24.98 10.96 36.37
C ARG A 257 24.60 11.18 34.90
N ALA A 258 23.30 11.24 34.60
CA ALA A 258 22.79 11.56 33.28
C ALA A 258 22.47 13.05 33.10
N TRP A 259 22.65 13.56 31.89
CA TRP A 259 22.20 14.89 31.46
C TRP A 259 21.60 14.83 30.06
N ASP A 260 20.87 15.86 29.67
CA ASP A 260 20.18 15.93 28.39
C ASP A 260 20.59 17.18 27.62
N SER A 261 20.50 17.09 26.29
CA SER A 261 20.71 18.21 25.37
C SER A 261 19.39 18.90 25.01
N SER A 262 19.50 20.14 24.51
CA SER A 262 18.38 20.91 23.96
C SER A 262 18.83 21.63 22.68
N TYR A 263 17.92 21.75 21.70
CA TYR A 263 18.22 22.25 20.35
C TYR A 263 17.29 23.44 20.05
N GLU A 264 17.85 24.66 20.03
CA GLU A 264 17.06 25.91 19.97
C GLU A 264 15.92 26.01 21.01
N GLY A 265 16.11 25.46 22.21
CA GLY A 265 15.09 25.40 23.25
C GLY A 265 14.02 24.32 23.04
N LYS A 266 14.16 23.47 22.03
CA LYS A 266 13.36 22.25 21.82
C LYS A 266 14.04 21.04 22.46
N GLU A 267 13.22 20.08 22.87
CA GLU A 267 13.69 18.84 23.52
C GLU A 267 14.30 17.83 22.54
N PHE A 268 13.87 17.84 21.29
CA PHE A 268 14.32 16.94 20.22
C PHE A 268 14.88 17.71 19.04
N ALA A 269 15.97 17.20 18.48
CA ALA A 269 16.54 17.63 17.22
C ALA A 269 15.70 17.08 16.07
N ASP A 270 15.33 17.96 15.14
CA ASP A 270 14.74 17.58 13.87
C ASP A 270 15.86 17.27 12.89
N LEU A 271 16.00 16.00 12.46
CA LEU A 271 17.15 15.62 11.63
C LEU A 271 17.08 16.22 10.21
N SER A 272 15.87 16.51 9.71
CA SER A 272 15.67 17.22 8.44
C SER A 272 16.08 18.70 8.52
N ASN A 273 16.19 19.24 9.74
CA ASN A 273 16.72 20.57 9.98
C ASN A 273 18.24 20.52 10.15
N ASN A 274 18.96 21.01 9.13
CA ASN A 274 20.42 21.05 9.12
C ASN A 274 21.05 21.68 10.38
N LYS A 275 20.41 22.68 11.00
CA LYS A 275 20.96 23.31 12.21
C LYS A 275 20.85 22.39 13.42
N HIS A 276 19.67 21.83 13.67
CA HIS A 276 19.45 20.86 14.75
C HIS A 276 20.35 19.62 14.57
N TYR A 277 20.43 19.09 13.35
CA TYR A 277 21.31 17.98 13.01
C TYR A 277 22.77 18.30 13.38
N ASN A 278 23.30 19.44 12.92
CA ASN A 278 24.68 19.83 13.20
C ASN A 278 24.94 20.08 14.70
N GLU A 279 23.96 20.59 15.46
CA GLU A 279 24.06 20.74 16.92
C GLU A 279 24.13 19.37 17.62
N LEU A 280 23.26 18.43 17.25
CA LEU A 280 23.29 17.05 17.77
C LEU A 280 24.61 16.35 17.44
N ILE A 281 25.12 16.49 16.21
CA ILE A 281 26.43 15.93 15.82
C ILE A 281 27.56 16.53 16.66
N LYS A 282 27.53 17.84 16.90
CA LYS A 282 28.52 18.53 17.74
C LYS A 282 28.47 18.04 19.19
N ASP A 283 27.28 17.82 19.74
CA ASP A 283 27.12 17.28 21.09
C ASP A 283 27.71 15.87 21.19
N ILE A 284 27.46 15.01 20.20
CA ILE A 284 28.04 13.66 20.12
C ILE A 284 29.58 13.74 20.04
N ASP A 285 30.13 14.61 19.19
CA ASP A 285 31.59 14.75 19.06
C ASP A 285 32.24 15.23 20.37
N SER A 286 31.51 16.02 21.16
CA SER A 286 31.99 16.57 22.45
C SER A 286 32.06 15.55 23.58
N LEU A 287 31.42 14.38 23.46
CA LEU A 287 31.34 13.38 24.53
C LEU A 287 32.74 12.89 24.96
N GLN A 288 32.98 12.84 26.27
CA GLN A 288 34.24 12.39 26.85
C GLN A 288 33.99 11.38 27.96
N PRO A 289 34.78 10.30 28.04
CA PRO A 289 34.59 9.28 29.04
C PRO A 289 35.00 9.78 30.44
N TYR A 290 34.14 9.58 31.45
CA TYR A 290 34.33 9.99 32.85
C TYR A 290 33.43 9.17 33.79
N GLY A 291 33.74 9.09 35.09
CA GLY A 291 32.81 8.53 36.09
C GLY A 291 32.49 7.02 36.00
N GLY A 292 31.46 6.61 36.76
CA GLY A 292 30.88 5.27 36.74
C GLY A 292 29.79 5.11 35.67
N THR A 293 29.00 4.05 35.74
CA THR A 293 28.04 3.61 34.71
C THR A 293 26.63 3.53 35.30
N ASN A 294 25.92 4.65 35.35
CA ASN A 294 24.58 4.75 35.95
C ASN A 294 23.47 4.58 34.89
N ILE A 295 23.34 3.36 34.37
CA ILE A 295 22.34 3.01 33.34
C ILE A 295 20.91 3.41 33.78
N GLY A 296 20.57 3.20 35.05
CA GLY A 296 19.26 3.57 35.58
C GLY A 296 18.97 5.08 35.49
N ASP A 297 19.97 5.95 35.69
CA ASP A 297 19.78 7.40 35.57
C ASP A 297 19.63 7.85 34.11
N GLY A 298 20.38 7.23 33.19
CA GLY A 298 20.23 7.44 31.75
C GLY A 298 18.83 7.08 31.27
N LEU A 299 18.36 5.88 31.60
CA LEU A 299 17.00 5.42 31.24
C LEU A 299 15.91 6.26 31.90
N ARG A 300 16.09 6.66 33.17
CA ARG A 300 15.15 7.55 33.89
C ARG A 300 15.00 8.87 33.15
N LYS A 301 16.11 9.52 32.78
CA LYS A 301 16.06 10.78 32.02
C LYS A 301 15.43 10.60 30.65
N ALA A 302 15.72 9.49 29.96
CA ALA A 302 15.13 9.18 28.66
C ALA A 302 13.61 9.06 28.70
N TYR A 303 13.09 8.35 29.70
CA TYR A 303 11.66 8.27 29.93
C TYR A 303 11.04 9.65 30.13
N TYR A 304 11.62 10.50 30.98
CA TYR A 304 11.05 11.83 31.22
C TYR A 304 11.17 12.77 30.02
N LYS A 305 12.22 12.63 29.20
CA LYS A 305 12.33 13.35 27.93
C LYS A 305 11.17 13.02 26.98
N LEU A 306 10.86 11.73 26.84
CA LEU A 306 9.72 11.26 26.03
C LEU A 306 8.37 11.63 26.65
N LYS A 307 8.27 11.65 27.98
CA LYS A 307 7.06 12.06 28.71
C LYS A 307 6.78 13.55 28.58
N GLY A 308 7.84 14.37 28.60
CA GLY A 308 7.80 15.82 28.44
C GLY A 308 7.41 16.27 27.03
N SER A 309 7.67 15.42 26.01
CA SER A 309 7.38 15.74 24.61
C SER A 309 5.95 16.27 24.38
N THR A 310 5.85 17.30 23.55
CA THR A 310 4.58 17.85 23.07
C THR A 310 3.85 16.91 22.11
N ASN A 311 4.57 16.00 21.45
CA ASN A 311 3.97 15.01 20.55
C ASN A 311 3.61 13.73 21.32
N LYS A 312 2.32 13.61 21.67
CA LYS A 312 1.81 12.44 22.40
C LYS A 312 1.55 11.23 21.51
N ASN A 313 1.36 11.45 20.21
CA ASN A 313 1.00 10.41 19.24
C ASN A 313 2.21 9.91 18.45
N SER A 314 3.43 10.21 18.87
CA SER A 314 4.66 9.71 18.24
C SER A 314 4.98 8.28 18.71
N ARG A 315 5.62 7.49 17.84
CA ARG A 315 6.28 6.25 18.23
C ARG A 315 7.53 6.58 19.04
N LYS A 316 7.66 6.01 20.23
CA LYS A 316 8.70 6.38 21.21
C LYS A 316 9.76 5.30 21.30
N TYR A 317 11.02 5.70 21.12
CA TYR A 317 12.17 4.81 21.10
C TYR A 317 13.22 5.25 22.13
N ILE A 318 13.78 4.29 22.86
CA ILE A 318 14.97 4.49 23.69
C ILE A 318 16.05 3.55 23.17
N ILE A 319 17.23 4.07 22.85
CA ILE A 319 18.35 3.26 22.38
C ILE A 319 19.51 3.48 23.36
N LEU A 320 19.75 2.49 24.21
CA LEU A 320 20.88 2.46 25.12
C LEU A 320 22.10 1.86 24.42
N MET A 321 23.20 2.59 24.38
CA MET A 321 24.52 2.06 23.99
C MET A 321 25.45 2.11 25.19
N THR A 322 25.94 0.94 25.60
CA THR A 322 26.81 0.79 26.77
C THR A 322 27.81 -0.33 26.56
N ASP A 323 29.01 -0.16 27.11
CA ASP A 323 30.04 -1.18 27.07
C ASP A 323 30.04 -2.11 28.29
N GLY A 324 29.13 -1.89 29.25
CA GLY A 324 29.41 -2.34 30.60
C GLY A 324 28.22 -2.63 31.49
N GLU A 325 28.61 -2.97 32.70
CA GLU A 325 27.76 -3.31 33.84
C GLU A 325 27.39 -2.04 34.62
N PRO A 326 26.15 -1.91 35.16
CA PRO A 326 25.83 -0.80 36.05
C PRO A 326 26.77 -0.75 37.26
N THR A 327 27.39 0.40 37.51
CA THR A 327 28.31 0.64 38.66
C THR A 327 27.90 1.84 39.52
N ALA A 328 26.73 2.43 39.23
CA ALA A 328 26.15 3.51 40.01
C ALA A 328 24.62 3.52 39.95
N TYR A 329 23.99 4.13 40.96
CA TYR A 329 22.56 4.39 41.03
C TYR A 329 22.23 5.79 41.56
N SER A 330 21.01 6.26 41.29
CA SER A 330 20.48 7.53 41.79
C SER A 330 19.55 7.30 42.98
N PHE A 331 19.71 8.13 44.02
CA PHE A 331 18.91 8.04 45.24
C PHE A 331 18.58 9.41 45.85
N LYS A 332 17.51 9.43 46.64
CA LYS A 332 17.08 10.57 47.46
C LYS A 332 16.44 10.03 48.74
N ASP A 333 16.74 10.64 49.88
CA ASP A 333 16.21 10.21 51.19
C ASP A 333 16.44 8.70 51.45
N TYR A 334 17.63 8.21 51.08
CA TYR A 334 18.05 6.79 51.16
C TYR A 334 17.20 5.80 50.33
N MET A 335 16.36 6.28 49.42
CA MET A 335 15.59 5.47 48.47
C MET A 335 16.00 5.75 47.03
N TYR A 336 15.82 4.79 46.13
CA TYR A 336 16.03 5.01 44.70
C TYR A 336 15.19 6.17 44.18
N TYR A 337 15.82 7.02 43.38
CA TYR A 337 15.18 8.21 42.85
C TYR A 337 14.58 7.92 41.47
N PHE A 338 13.25 8.05 41.34
CA PHE A 338 12.54 7.82 40.09
C PHE A 338 11.93 9.09 39.49
N GLY A 339 12.12 10.26 40.10
CA GLY A 339 11.48 11.52 39.64
C GLY A 339 12.17 12.16 38.43
N GLU A 340 11.56 13.18 37.85
CA GLU A 340 12.08 13.93 36.68
C GLU A 340 13.28 14.81 37.03
N GLY A 341 13.18 15.57 38.13
CA GLY A 341 14.09 16.66 38.46
C GLY A 341 15.53 16.24 38.78
N ASN A 342 16.41 17.24 38.88
CA ASN A 342 17.85 17.06 39.14
C ASN A 342 18.24 17.11 40.63
N ASN A 343 17.28 17.06 41.56
CA ASN A 343 17.54 17.11 43.00
C ASN A 343 17.63 15.71 43.61
N TYR A 344 18.74 15.02 43.36
CA TYR A 344 19.06 13.68 43.86
C TYR A 344 20.58 13.54 44.02
N TYR A 345 20.99 12.49 44.73
CA TYR A 345 22.38 12.10 44.89
C TYR A 345 22.66 10.84 44.06
N THR A 346 23.92 10.63 43.70
CA THR A 346 24.38 9.41 43.07
C THR A 346 25.32 8.66 44.00
N TRP A 347 25.26 7.34 43.98
CA TRP A 347 26.17 6.46 44.71
C TRP A 347 26.69 5.42 43.73
N GLY A 348 27.96 5.05 43.85
CA GLY A 348 28.62 4.13 42.92
C GLY A 348 30.07 4.50 42.67
N GLY A 349 30.75 3.71 41.84
CA GLY A 349 32.17 3.85 41.53
C GLY A 349 32.60 3.01 40.33
N SER A 350 33.79 2.41 40.38
CA SER A 350 34.32 1.54 39.32
C SER A 350 33.99 0.05 39.51
N ILE A 351 33.28 -0.31 40.58
CA ILE A 351 32.91 -1.69 40.91
C ILE A 351 31.39 -1.75 40.99
N ALA A 352 30.82 -2.72 40.31
CA ALA A 352 29.39 -2.96 40.33
C ALA A 352 28.95 -3.69 41.60
N ASP A 353 27.84 -3.24 42.17
CA ASP A 353 27.18 -3.84 43.32
C ASP A 353 25.72 -4.19 42.98
N TYR A 354 25.10 -5.01 43.83
CA TYR A 354 23.71 -5.47 43.68
C TYR A 354 22.73 -4.30 43.49
N TRP A 355 22.97 -3.17 44.17
CA TRP A 355 22.08 -2.01 44.15
C TRP A 355 22.11 -1.26 42.81
N ASP A 356 23.21 -1.30 42.07
CA ASP A 356 23.33 -0.62 40.77
C ASP A 356 22.44 -1.29 39.72
N LEU A 357 22.57 -2.63 39.60
CA LEU A 357 21.74 -3.43 38.71
C LEU A 357 20.26 -3.38 39.13
N LYS A 358 19.98 -3.47 40.43
CA LYS A 358 18.61 -3.39 40.95
C LYS A 358 17.96 -2.06 40.60
N TYR A 359 18.69 -0.95 40.68
CA TYR A 359 18.16 0.35 40.30
C TYR A 359 17.81 0.41 38.80
N ALA A 360 18.73 -0.01 37.93
CA ALA A 360 18.49 -0.03 36.49
C ALA A 360 17.27 -0.89 36.11
N LYS A 361 17.12 -2.08 36.72
CA LYS A 361 15.96 -2.96 36.53
C LYS A 361 14.66 -2.31 37.01
N LEU A 362 14.67 -1.66 38.18
CA LEU A 362 13.49 -0.97 38.70
C LEU A 362 13.10 0.24 37.86
N VAL A 363 14.06 0.95 37.26
CA VAL A 363 13.76 2.03 36.30
C VAL A 363 13.12 1.44 35.05
N GLY A 364 13.69 0.37 34.49
CA GLY A 364 13.09 -0.36 33.36
C GLY A 364 11.66 -0.78 33.65
N GLU A 365 11.42 -1.44 34.79
CA GLU A 365 10.10 -1.93 35.18
C GLU A 365 9.11 -0.79 35.47
N LYS A 366 9.48 0.17 36.32
CA LYS A 366 8.53 1.18 36.80
C LYS A 366 8.27 2.29 35.79
N LEU A 367 9.29 2.70 35.03
CA LEU A 367 9.18 3.85 34.13
C LEU A 367 8.99 3.41 32.68
N LEU A 368 9.83 2.51 32.16
CA LEU A 368 9.73 2.13 30.75
C LEU A 368 8.54 1.20 30.50
N LYS A 369 8.39 0.15 31.32
CA LYS A 369 7.30 -0.84 31.16
C LYS A 369 5.97 -0.36 31.73
N ASN A 370 5.97 0.17 32.95
CA ASN A 370 4.74 0.53 33.68
C ASN A 370 4.50 2.04 33.80
N GLY A 371 5.29 2.88 33.12
CA GLY A 371 5.21 4.34 33.26
C GLY A 371 4.15 5.03 32.39
N GLY A 372 3.29 4.28 31.71
CA GLY A 372 2.17 4.82 30.92
C GLY A 372 2.55 5.42 29.57
N LEU A 373 3.75 5.14 29.07
CA LEU A 373 4.15 5.40 27.68
C LEU A 373 4.46 4.06 27.00
N GLU A 374 4.04 3.89 25.76
CA GLU A 374 4.47 2.77 24.94
C GLU A 374 5.84 3.07 24.35
N ILE A 375 6.89 2.51 24.94
CA ILE A 375 8.29 2.78 24.56
C ILE A 375 8.95 1.51 24.03
N LYS A 376 9.42 1.57 22.79
CA LYS A 376 10.30 0.56 22.20
C LYS A 376 11.74 0.82 22.64
N SER A 377 12.20 0.10 23.66
CA SER A 377 13.55 0.26 24.22
C SER A 377 14.52 -0.80 23.73
N PHE A 378 15.72 -0.41 23.28
CA PHE A 378 16.79 -1.28 22.78
C PHE A 378 18.04 -1.12 23.65
N MET A 379 18.47 -2.22 24.27
CA MET A 379 19.66 -2.28 25.12
C MET A 379 20.78 -2.93 24.32
N ILE A 380 21.73 -2.11 23.86
CA ILE A 380 22.81 -2.54 22.98
C ILE A 380 24.11 -2.58 23.78
N GLY A 381 24.49 -3.78 24.19
CA GLY A 381 25.77 -4.04 24.87
C GLY A 381 26.87 -4.28 23.86
N PHE A 382 27.99 -3.58 23.99
CA PHE A 382 29.11 -3.76 23.06
C PHE A 382 30.47 -3.92 23.74
N SER A 383 31.41 -4.60 23.08
CA SER A 383 32.70 -5.12 23.58
C SER A 383 32.67 -6.54 24.15
N ASP A 384 33.82 -7.22 24.09
CA ASP A 384 34.00 -8.63 24.48
C ASP A 384 33.79 -8.90 25.98
N ASP A 385 34.00 -7.89 26.82
CA ASP A 385 33.91 -7.91 28.28
C ASP A 385 32.59 -7.32 28.83
N ALA A 386 31.69 -6.89 27.96
CA ALA A 386 30.37 -6.41 28.36
C ALA A 386 29.60 -7.50 29.12
N ASN A 387 28.96 -7.15 30.25
CA ASN A 387 28.16 -8.10 31.02
C ASN A 387 26.77 -8.32 30.40
N LEU A 388 26.73 -9.17 29.38
CA LEU A 388 25.56 -9.43 28.55
C LEU A 388 24.35 -9.93 29.34
N GLU A 389 24.57 -10.73 30.38
CA GLU A 389 23.49 -11.28 31.20
C GLU A 389 22.75 -10.17 31.96
N LYS A 390 23.49 -9.19 32.49
CA LYS A 390 22.90 -8.08 33.26
C LYS A 390 22.16 -7.11 32.36
N LEU A 391 22.70 -6.79 31.18
CA LEU A 391 22.01 -5.96 30.20
C LEU A 391 20.73 -6.62 29.69
N LYS A 392 20.77 -7.94 29.46
CA LYS A 392 19.56 -8.71 29.13
C LYS A 392 18.51 -8.62 30.26
N GLN A 393 18.91 -8.77 31.52
CA GLN A 393 17.97 -8.61 32.64
C GLN A 393 17.33 -7.21 32.70
N ILE A 394 18.06 -6.16 32.33
CA ILE A 394 17.52 -4.80 32.27
C ILE A 394 16.51 -4.67 31.11
N ALA A 395 16.84 -5.19 29.93
CA ALA A 395 15.92 -5.24 28.79
C ALA A 395 14.63 -6.02 29.13
N ASP A 396 14.77 -7.21 29.72
CA ASP A 396 13.63 -8.03 30.15
C ASP A 396 12.75 -7.27 31.17
N SER A 397 13.37 -6.52 32.09
CA SER A 397 12.65 -5.71 33.10
C SER A 397 11.93 -4.53 32.46
N SER A 398 12.47 -3.94 31.39
CA SER A 398 11.83 -2.84 30.66
C SER A 398 10.81 -3.29 29.61
N GLY A 399 10.67 -4.60 29.36
CA GLY A 399 9.94 -5.09 28.19
C GLY A 399 10.61 -4.71 26.86
N GLY A 400 11.91 -4.43 26.90
CA GLY A 400 12.72 -4.01 25.76
C GLY A 400 13.53 -5.11 25.12
N TYR A 401 14.26 -4.74 24.06
CA TYR A 401 15.09 -5.62 23.25
C TYR A 401 16.54 -5.59 23.72
N PHE A 402 17.24 -6.71 23.60
CA PHE A 402 18.68 -6.79 23.87
C PHE A 402 19.43 -7.17 22.60
N LYS A 403 20.42 -6.36 22.20
CA LYS A 403 21.35 -6.67 21.09
C LYS A 403 22.79 -6.64 21.59
N LYS A 404 23.66 -7.47 21.00
CA LYS A 404 25.09 -7.55 21.32
C LYS A 404 25.92 -7.14 20.11
N ALA A 405 27.04 -6.45 20.37
CA ALA A 405 28.11 -6.27 19.39
C ALA A 405 29.50 -6.53 20.00
N GLU A 406 30.21 -7.56 19.54
CA GLU A 406 31.54 -7.91 20.08
C GLU A 406 32.61 -6.88 19.71
N ASP A 407 32.51 -6.32 18.50
CA ASP A 407 33.41 -5.29 18.01
C ASP A 407 32.64 -4.08 17.45
N GLY A 408 33.38 -3.02 17.12
CA GLY A 408 32.79 -1.79 16.59
C GLY A 408 32.18 -1.96 15.20
N ASP A 409 32.66 -2.91 14.41
CA ASP A 409 32.12 -3.16 13.07
C ASP A 409 30.73 -3.81 13.21
N THR A 410 30.58 -4.79 14.12
CA THR A 410 29.28 -5.36 14.49
C THR A 410 28.36 -4.32 15.15
N LEU A 411 28.92 -3.41 15.96
CA LEU A 411 28.13 -2.32 16.58
C LEU A 411 27.52 -1.43 15.50
N ASP A 412 28.32 -1.05 14.50
CA ASP A 412 27.88 -0.30 13.35
C ASP A 412 26.75 -1.01 12.60
N ASP A 413 26.91 -2.31 12.31
CA ASP A 413 25.90 -3.12 11.62
C ASP A 413 24.57 -3.19 12.41
N VAL A 414 24.63 -3.39 13.73
CA VAL A 414 23.44 -3.38 14.61
C VAL A 414 22.68 -2.06 14.53
N TYR A 415 23.40 -0.93 14.56
CA TYR A 415 22.78 0.39 14.47
C TYR A 415 22.26 0.70 13.06
N GLN A 416 22.97 0.28 12.01
CA GLN A 416 22.47 0.44 10.64
C GLN A 416 21.17 -0.34 10.42
N ALA A 417 21.06 -1.55 10.96
CA ALA A 417 19.83 -2.34 10.92
C ALA A 417 18.71 -1.68 11.75
N LEU A 418 19.04 -1.14 12.93
CA LEU A 418 18.07 -0.43 13.77
C LEU A 418 17.57 0.87 13.10
N ALA A 419 18.42 1.55 12.34
CA ALA A 419 17.99 2.70 11.52
C ALA A 419 17.01 2.27 10.42
N ASP A 420 17.20 1.11 9.78
CA ASP A 420 16.21 0.58 8.83
C ASP A 420 14.88 0.27 9.54
N GLU A 421 14.94 -0.33 10.73
CA GLU A 421 13.78 -0.66 11.55
C GLU A 421 13.01 0.59 12.00
N ILE A 422 13.71 1.66 12.40
CA ILE A 422 13.09 2.94 12.79
C ILE A 422 12.58 3.70 11.58
N SER A 423 13.28 3.68 10.45
CA SER A 423 12.81 4.34 9.21
C SER A 423 11.64 3.61 8.55
N SER A 424 11.39 2.33 8.88
CA SER A 424 10.22 1.57 8.42
C SER A 424 8.90 2.31 8.63
N ASP A 425 8.03 2.21 7.64
CA ASP A 425 6.66 2.73 7.71
C ASP A 425 5.81 1.81 8.62
N LEU A 426 5.91 0.49 8.43
CA LEU A 426 5.21 -0.54 9.19
C LEU A 426 6.18 -1.64 9.69
N PRO A 427 6.83 -1.46 10.84
CA PRO A 427 7.75 -2.47 11.34
C PRO A 427 7.01 -3.56 12.14
N ILE A 428 7.27 -4.81 11.80
CA ILE A 428 6.86 -5.98 12.59
C ILE A 428 8.09 -6.47 13.35
N HIS A 429 7.95 -6.55 14.67
CA HIS A 429 9.09 -6.75 15.55
C HIS A 429 9.12 -8.16 16.13
N ASN A 430 10.29 -8.53 16.67
CA ASN A 430 10.47 -9.70 17.51
C ASN A 430 10.12 -11.02 16.81
N ALA A 431 10.49 -11.18 15.53
CA ALA A 431 10.34 -12.45 14.85
C ALA A 431 11.29 -13.46 15.51
N PHE A 432 10.74 -14.31 16.38
CA PHE A 432 11.46 -15.30 17.16
C PHE A 432 11.14 -16.68 16.64
N PHE A 433 12.17 -17.41 16.22
CA PHE A 433 12.09 -18.76 15.72
C PHE A 433 12.30 -19.78 16.84
N LYS A 434 11.49 -20.84 16.82
CA LYS A 434 11.71 -22.05 17.60
C LYS A 434 11.37 -23.27 16.77
N GLU A 435 12.28 -24.24 16.73
CA GLU A 435 11.99 -25.58 16.20
C GLU A 435 12.65 -26.67 17.02
N THR A 436 11.88 -27.72 17.35
CA THR A 436 12.39 -28.94 17.99
C THR A 436 12.58 -30.02 16.94
N ILE A 437 13.82 -30.46 16.78
CA ILE A 437 14.20 -31.50 15.83
C ILE A 437 13.96 -32.89 16.47
N PRO A 438 13.29 -33.83 15.78
CA PRO A 438 12.95 -35.15 16.33
C PRO A 438 14.15 -35.98 16.81
N ASP A 439 13.89 -36.83 17.80
CA ASP A 439 14.82 -37.86 18.25
C ASP A 439 15.17 -38.82 17.10
N GLY A 440 16.44 -38.84 16.69
CA GLY A 440 16.88 -39.56 15.50
C GLY A 440 17.75 -38.70 14.58
N PHE A 441 17.82 -37.40 14.86
CA PHE A 441 18.71 -36.46 14.17
C PHE A 441 19.66 -35.77 15.15
N GLU A 442 20.78 -35.29 14.63
CA GLU A 442 21.76 -34.46 15.32
C GLU A 442 21.85 -33.11 14.62
N ILE A 443 21.76 -32.02 15.37
CA ILE A 443 21.94 -30.65 14.84
C ILE A 443 23.44 -30.37 14.80
N LEU A 444 23.96 -30.08 13.61
CA LEU A 444 25.38 -29.83 13.39
C LEU A 444 25.71 -28.35 13.43
N GLU A 445 24.89 -27.52 12.77
CA GLU A 445 25.17 -26.11 12.53
C GLU A 445 23.87 -25.34 12.27
N VAL A 446 23.84 -24.05 12.60
CA VAL A 446 22.69 -23.16 12.42
C VAL A 446 23.14 -21.80 11.90
N SER A 447 22.22 -21.07 11.27
CA SER A 447 22.46 -19.68 10.84
C SER A 447 22.80 -18.74 12.00
N GLU A 448 23.47 -17.63 11.67
CA GLU A 448 23.77 -16.55 12.61
C GLU A 448 22.47 -16.04 13.29
N GLY A 449 22.54 -15.71 14.58
CA GLY A 449 21.37 -15.33 15.39
C GLY A 449 20.64 -16.50 16.07
N LEU A 450 20.78 -17.72 15.56
CA LEU A 450 20.17 -18.93 16.13
C LEU A 450 21.09 -19.63 17.14
N LYS A 451 20.47 -20.35 18.08
CA LYS A 451 21.16 -21.09 19.15
C LYS A 451 20.59 -22.50 19.29
N ILE A 452 21.49 -23.46 19.48
CA ILE A 452 21.15 -24.86 19.75
C ILE A 452 21.03 -25.07 21.27
N LYS A 453 19.92 -25.65 21.71
CA LYS A 453 19.65 -26.08 23.09
C LYS A 453 19.10 -27.50 23.07
N GLY A 454 19.96 -28.49 23.27
CA GLY A 454 19.57 -29.90 23.11
C GLY A 454 19.21 -30.20 21.66
N ASN A 455 18.01 -30.72 21.42
CA ASN A 455 17.44 -30.94 20.09
C ASN A 455 16.59 -29.75 19.59
N THR A 456 16.56 -28.62 20.30
CA THR A 456 15.80 -27.43 19.90
C THR A 456 16.72 -26.35 19.37
N VAL A 457 16.34 -25.73 18.25
CA VAL A 457 16.93 -24.49 17.73
C VAL A 457 16.02 -23.33 18.09
N THR A 458 16.58 -22.27 18.67
CA THR A 458 15.84 -21.05 19.04
C THR A 458 16.65 -19.80 18.72
N GLY A 459 16.00 -18.73 18.30
CA GLY A 459 16.69 -17.44 18.14
C GLY A 459 15.82 -16.34 17.58
N ASP A 460 16.29 -15.11 17.76
CA ASP A 460 15.75 -13.94 17.09
C ASP A 460 16.28 -13.93 15.66
N ILE A 461 15.37 -13.84 14.69
CA ILE A 461 15.68 -13.83 13.25
C ILE A 461 15.42 -12.46 12.62
N GLY A 462 15.14 -11.44 13.43
CA GLY A 462 15.07 -10.03 13.03
C GLY A 462 13.65 -9.44 13.05
N SER A 463 13.48 -8.37 12.28
CA SER A 463 12.22 -7.64 12.11
C SER A 463 11.84 -7.67 10.63
N ILE A 464 10.54 -7.76 10.35
CA ILE A 464 10.03 -7.62 8.98
C ILE A 464 9.77 -6.13 8.73
N ILE A 465 10.45 -5.60 7.72
CA ILE A 465 10.52 -4.16 7.45
C ILE A 465 9.71 -3.87 6.19
N TYR A 466 8.51 -3.32 6.38
CA TYR A 466 7.71 -2.80 5.28
C TYR A 466 8.10 -1.36 4.95
N ARG A 467 8.18 -1.08 3.65
CA ARG A 467 8.38 0.26 3.08
C ARG A 467 7.28 0.54 2.07
N LEU A 468 6.72 1.75 2.11
CA LEU A 468 5.72 2.16 1.13
C LEU A 468 6.37 2.41 -0.24
N ASP A 469 5.96 1.61 -1.22
CA ASP A 469 6.18 1.89 -2.65
C ASP A 469 5.04 2.80 -3.14
N LYS A 470 5.37 4.08 -3.34
CA LYS A 470 4.39 5.10 -3.74
C LYS A 470 3.86 4.91 -5.16
N GLU A 471 4.61 4.25 -6.05
CA GLU A 471 4.17 4.00 -7.42
C GLU A 471 3.18 2.83 -7.47
N ARG A 472 3.47 1.77 -6.71
CA ARG A 472 2.61 0.59 -6.60
C ARG A 472 1.45 0.76 -5.63
N LYS A 473 1.48 1.79 -4.76
CA LYS A 473 0.55 1.98 -3.64
C LYS A 473 0.51 0.76 -2.71
N GLU A 474 1.66 0.12 -2.51
CA GLU A 474 1.78 -1.09 -1.69
C GLU A 474 2.93 -0.93 -0.68
N PHE A 475 2.79 -1.54 0.50
CA PHE A 475 3.91 -1.78 1.39
C PHE A 475 4.61 -3.08 1.01
N ILE A 476 5.93 -3.01 0.78
CA ILE A 476 6.76 -4.14 0.36
C ILE A 476 7.77 -4.45 1.46
N ALA A 477 7.96 -5.75 1.73
CA ALA A 477 8.96 -6.24 2.67
C ALA A 477 9.76 -7.41 2.05
N GLU A 478 11.06 -7.42 2.33
CA GLU A 478 11.98 -8.46 1.86
C GLU A 478 11.85 -9.74 2.69
N PRO A 479 12.05 -10.93 2.08
CA PRO A 479 12.03 -12.19 2.81
C PRO A 479 13.24 -12.36 3.73
N ILE A 480 13.01 -13.01 4.88
CA ILE A 480 14.06 -13.39 5.83
C ILE A 480 14.40 -14.86 5.60
N ASN A 481 15.65 -15.15 5.28
CA ASN A 481 16.13 -16.50 4.98
C ASN A 481 17.14 -16.99 6.03
N PHE A 482 16.99 -18.22 6.49
CA PHE A 482 17.93 -18.88 7.40
C PHE A 482 17.90 -20.40 7.20
N TRP A 483 18.80 -21.13 7.85
CA TRP A 483 18.96 -22.57 7.66
C TRP A 483 19.44 -23.29 8.92
N ILE A 484 19.15 -24.59 8.97
CA ILE A 484 19.61 -25.54 9.99
C ILE A 484 20.23 -26.73 9.28
N LYS A 485 21.45 -27.12 9.68
CA LYS A 485 22.13 -28.33 9.18
C LYS A 485 21.98 -29.46 10.18
N VAL A 486 21.48 -30.61 9.72
CA VAL A 486 21.21 -31.79 10.54
C VAL A 486 21.85 -33.04 9.95
N LYS A 487 21.97 -34.09 10.77
CA LYS A 487 22.42 -35.43 10.38
C LYS A 487 21.43 -36.48 10.83
N ALA A 488 21.01 -37.36 9.92
CA ALA A 488 20.13 -38.49 10.24
C ALA A 488 20.93 -39.60 10.93
N ASN A 489 20.56 -40.00 12.14
CA ASN A 489 21.29 -40.99 12.94
C ASN A 489 20.52 -42.28 13.19
N LYS A 490 19.21 -42.31 12.94
CA LYS A 490 18.36 -43.47 13.22
C LYS A 490 17.32 -43.70 12.13
N VAL A 491 17.23 -44.94 11.66
CA VAL A 491 16.19 -45.41 10.72
C VAL A 491 14.80 -45.20 11.30
N GLY A 492 13.87 -44.71 10.50
CA GLY A 492 12.48 -44.48 10.93
C GLY A 492 11.75 -43.47 10.07
N LYS A 493 10.48 -43.27 10.39
CA LYS A 493 9.65 -42.19 9.84
C LYS A 493 9.52 -41.12 10.91
N TYR A 494 9.72 -39.86 10.52
CA TYR A 494 9.77 -38.71 11.40
C TYR A 494 8.93 -37.58 10.82
N GLN A 495 8.47 -36.70 11.70
CA GLN A 495 7.75 -35.49 11.32
C GLN A 495 8.49 -34.28 11.90
N PHE A 496 8.80 -33.29 11.06
CA PHE A 496 9.32 -32.00 11.50
C PHE A 496 8.20 -30.98 11.37
N GLY A 497 8.12 -30.01 12.27
CA GLY A 497 6.99 -29.09 12.33
C GLY A 497 6.27 -29.14 13.67
N ASN A 498 5.11 -28.51 13.74
CA ASN A 498 4.29 -28.51 14.96
C ASN A 498 3.41 -29.76 15.01
N THR A 499 3.85 -30.78 15.75
CA THR A 499 3.08 -32.00 15.99
C THR A 499 2.66 -32.08 17.45
N GLU A 500 1.35 -32.25 17.69
CA GLU A 500 0.75 -32.19 19.02
C GLU A 500 1.47 -33.14 19.99
N GLY A 501 2.09 -32.56 21.03
CA GLY A 501 2.77 -33.29 22.09
C GLY A 501 4.18 -33.83 21.79
N GLN A 502 4.78 -33.55 20.63
CA GLN A 502 6.12 -34.05 20.28
C GLN A 502 7.08 -32.95 19.84
N ASN A 503 6.69 -32.12 18.88
CA ASN A 503 7.56 -31.10 18.29
C ASN A 503 6.87 -29.74 18.25
N GLU A 504 7.63 -28.69 18.52
CA GLU A 504 7.19 -27.31 18.35
C GLU A 504 7.99 -26.67 17.23
N SER A 505 7.31 -26.02 16.28
CA SER A 505 7.95 -25.34 15.16
C SER A 505 7.16 -24.10 14.75
N TYR A 506 7.65 -22.92 15.13
CA TYR A 506 6.92 -21.67 14.92
C TYR A 506 7.83 -20.44 14.82
N VAL A 507 7.24 -19.37 14.30
CA VAL A 507 7.71 -18.00 14.47
C VAL A 507 6.67 -17.25 15.29
N SER A 508 7.10 -16.63 16.38
CA SER A 508 6.30 -15.65 17.13
C SER A 508 6.76 -14.25 16.77
N TYR A 509 5.86 -13.27 16.67
CA TYR A 509 6.17 -11.88 16.32
C TYR A 509 5.12 -10.91 16.87
N ILE A 510 5.46 -9.62 16.92
CA ILE A 510 4.52 -8.53 17.25
C ILE A 510 4.09 -7.87 15.94
N ASP A 511 2.80 -8.02 15.58
CA ASP A 511 2.23 -7.57 14.31
C ASP A 511 1.96 -6.05 14.29
N ILE A 512 1.45 -5.54 13.16
CA ILE A 512 1.18 -4.11 12.90
C ILE A 512 0.26 -3.49 13.96
N ASP A 513 -0.69 -4.26 14.47
CA ASP A 513 -1.62 -3.86 15.53
C ASP A 513 -1.04 -3.92 16.95
N GLY A 514 0.25 -4.28 17.09
CA GLY A 514 0.95 -4.40 18.36
C GLY A 514 0.66 -5.69 19.13
N LYS A 515 -0.12 -6.63 18.57
CA LYS A 515 -0.43 -7.91 19.22
C LYS A 515 0.62 -8.96 18.90
N GLU A 516 0.91 -9.80 19.88
CA GLU A 516 1.75 -10.98 19.68
C GLU A 516 0.98 -12.05 18.90
N ARG A 517 1.60 -12.56 17.83
CA ARG A 517 1.08 -13.63 16.98
C ARG A 517 2.08 -14.77 16.89
N VAL A 518 1.58 -15.97 16.66
CA VAL A 518 2.37 -17.17 16.44
C VAL A 518 1.91 -17.82 15.15
N LYS A 519 2.82 -18.03 14.21
CA LYS A 519 2.61 -18.80 12.98
C LYS A 519 3.47 -20.05 13.04
N TYR A 520 2.90 -21.20 12.67
CA TYR A 520 3.58 -22.48 12.73
C TYR A 520 4.15 -22.84 11.35
N PHE A 521 5.34 -23.43 11.32
CA PHE A 521 5.80 -24.07 10.10
C PHE A 521 4.99 -25.34 9.86
N PRO A 522 4.55 -25.62 8.62
CA PRO A 522 3.79 -26.83 8.38
C PRO A 522 4.62 -28.10 8.63
N VAL A 523 3.91 -29.19 8.85
CA VAL A 523 4.52 -30.49 9.12
C VAL A 523 5.08 -31.06 7.82
N ILE A 524 6.30 -31.58 7.89
CA ILE A 524 6.92 -32.33 6.80
C ILE A 524 7.25 -33.75 7.28
N ASP A 525 7.08 -34.73 6.41
CA ASP A 525 7.45 -36.10 6.69
C ASP A 525 8.87 -36.36 6.20
N ILE A 526 9.71 -36.92 7.06
CA ILE A 526 11.07 -37.34 6.73
C ILE A 526 11.20 -38.83 6.98
N SER A 527 11.72 -39.56 6.00
CA SER A 527 12.01 -40.98 6.15
C SER A 527 13.52 -41.24 6.10
N VAL A 528 14.01 -42.00 7.08
CA VAL A 528 15.42 -42.40 7.19
C VAL A 528 15.53 -43.91 6.97
N TYR A 529 16.36 -44.31 6.02
CA TYR A 529 16.55 -45.72 5.61
C TYR A 529 18.01 -46.18 5.77
N GLU A 530 18.24 -47.50 5.81
CA GLU A 530 19.59 -48.08 5.77
C GLU A 530 20.17 -48.04 4.33
N THR A 531 19.31 -48.22 3.33
CA THR A 531 19.63 -48.14 1.90
C THR A 531 18.70 -47.15 1.20
N GLU A 532 19.13 -46.56 0.08
CA GLU A 532 18.29 -45.61 -0.68
C GLU A 532 17.01 -46.32 -1.20
N PRO A 533 15.81 -45.77 -0.94
CA PRO A 533 14.55 -46.21 -1.56
C PRO A 533 14.43 -45.71 -3.03
N PRO A 534 13.38 -46.11 -3.77
CA PRO A 534 13.15 -45.61 -5.12
C PRO A 534 12.95 -44.10 -5.12
N VAL A 535 13.50 -43.42 -6.13
CA VAL A 535 13.19 -42.03 -6.47
C VAL A 535 11.88 -42.02 -7.23
N LEU A 536 10.93 -41.19 -6.78
CA LEU A 536 9.58 -41.08 -7.29
C LEU A 536 9.27 -39.60 -7.55
N ASP A 537 8.85 -39.27 -8.77
CA ASP A 537 8.35 -37.92 -9.12
C ASP A 537 6.96 -38.06 -9.77
N ALA A 538 6.09 -37.07 -9.59
CA ALA A 538 4.77 -37.09 -10.21
C ALA A 538 4.26 -35.72 -10.67
N GLU A 539 3.54 -35.73 -11.78
CA GLU A 539 2.96 -34.55 -12.41
C GLU A 539 1.50 -34.81 -12.77
N LEU A 540 0.59 -33.96 -12.30
CA LEU A 540 -0.84 -34.02 -12.61
C LEU A 540 -1.21 -32.88 -13.56
N SER A 541 -1.78 -33.22 -14.71
CA SER A 541 -2.32 -32.24 -15.65
C SER A 541 -3.80 -32.48 -15.92
N PHE A 542 -4.54 -31.37 -16.02
CA PHE A 542 -5.94 -31.36 -16.41
C PHE A 542 -6.03 -31.02 -17.90
N ASP A 543 -6.63 -31.92 -18.69
CA ASP A 543 -6.83 -31.70 -20.12
C ASP A 543 -8.02 -30.73 -20.32
N THR A 544 -7.82 -29.64 -21.06
CA THR A 544 -8.76 -28.50 -21.15
C THR A 544 -10.15 -28.86 -21.68
N ASP A 545 -10.27 -29.98 -22.38
CA ASP A 545 -11.51 -30.39 -23.06
C ASP A 545 -11.96 -31.82 -22.67
N SER A 546 -11.38 -32.39 -21.61
CA SER A 546 -11.65 -33.76 -21.19
C SER A 546 -11.92 -33.86 -19.69
N SER A 547 -12.91 -34.67 -19.30
CA SER A 547 -13.14 -35.04 -17.89
C SER A 547 -11.99 -35.87 -17.29
N ASN A 548 -11.06 -36.35 -18.15
CA ASN A 548 -9.91 -37.12 -17.74
C ASN A 548 -8.73 -36.23 -17.34
N LYS A 549 -8.02 -36.67 -16.30
CA LYS A 549 -6.78 -36.07 -15.81
C LYS A 549 -5.62 -37.00 -16.16
N LYS A 550 -4.47 -36.45 -16.50
CA LYS A 550 -3.26 -37.21 -16.82
C LYS A 550 -2.31 -37.10 -15.65
N LEU A 551 -2.05 -38.22 -14.99
CA LEU A 551 -1.04 -38.35 -13.96
C LEU A 551 0.18 -39.03 -14.58
N ASN A 552 1.29 -38.31 -14.65
CA ASN A 552 2.58 -38.84 -15.02
C ASN A 552 3.35 -39.22 -13.76
N ILE A 553 3.88 -40.43 -13.69
CA ILE A 553 4.68 -40.92 -12.56
C ILE A 553 6.01 -41.42 -13.10
N THR A 554 7.11 -41.04 -12.46
CA THR A 554 8.42 -41.56 -12.83
C THR A 554 9.10 -42.27 -11.66
N VAL A 555 9.78 -43.39 -11.94
CA VAL A 555 10.60 -44.12 -10.96
C VAL A 555 11.95 -44.52 -11.53
N ASN A 556 12.97 -44.60 -10.69
CA ASN A 556 14.35 -44.91 -11.11
C ASN A 556 14.75 -46.39 -10.99
N GLU A 557 13.91 -47.25 -10.42
CA GLU A 557 14.22 -48.67 -10.20
C GLU A 557 12.97 -49.57 -10.11
N PRO A 558 13.12 -50.91 -10.21
CA PRO A 558 11.99 -51.85 -10.17
C PRO A 558 11.19 -51.73 -8.87
N SER A 559 9.92 -51.36 -9.00
CA SER A 559 9.08 -51.01 -7.85
C SER A 559 7.63 -51.44 -8.02
N LEU A 560 6.92 -51.62 -6.91
CA LEU A 560 5.46 -51.67 -6.87
C LEU A 560 4.94 -50.26 -6.56
N ILE A 561 4.25 -49.64 -7.52
CA ILE A 561 3.69 -48.29 -7.40
C ILE A 561 2.19 -48.38 -7.11
N GLU A 562 1.72 -47.66 -6.10
CA GLU A 562 0.31 -47.54 -5.72
C GLU A 562 -0.09 -46.07 -5.72
N VAL A 563 -1.17 -45.71 -6.41
CA VAL A 563 -1.78 -44.37 -6.37
C VAL A 563 -3.02 -44.44 -5.51
N LEU A 564 -3.09 -43.60 -4.50
CA LEU A 564 -4.15 -43.52 -3.50
C LEU A 564 -4.87 -42.18 -3.59
N TYR A 565 -6.18 -42.20 -3.37
CA TYR A 565 -7.03 -41.02 -3.21
C TYR A 565 -7.95 -41.24 -2.01
N ASN A 566 -7.88 -40.37 -1.00
CA ASN A 566 -8.57 -40.55 0.29
C ASN A 566 -8.31 -41.94 0.91
N ASP A 567 -7.03 -42.34 1.00
CA ASP A 567 -6.56 -43.64 1.51
C ASP A 567 -7.00 -44.90 0.73
N GLU A 568 -7.77 -44.75 -0.35
CA GLU A 568 -8.14 -45.86 -1.24
C GLU A 568 -7.16 -45.99 -2.41
N VAL A 569 -6.61 -47.18 -2.63
CA VAL A 569 -5.80 -47.47 -3.83
C VAL A 569 -6.68 -47.43 -5.08
N ILE A 570 -6.46 -46.44 -5.95
CA ILE A 570 -7.20 -46.26 -7.20
C ILE A 570 -6.45 -46.79 -8.43
N LYS A 571 -5.13 -46.98 -8.33
CA LYS A 571 -4.30 -47.55 -9.39
C LYS A 571 -3.08 -48.25 -8.80
N THR A 572 -2.68 -49.35 -9.43
CA THR A 572 -1.44 -50.07 -9.11
C THR A 572 -0.65 -50.30 -10.40
N ILE A 573 0.66 -50.13 -10.33
CA ILE A 573 1.62 -50.45 -11.40
C ILE A 573 2.70 -51.32 -10.76
N ASP A 574 2.92 -52.52 -11.30
CA ASP A 574 3.99 -53.41 -10.84
C ASP A 574 5.07 -53.47 -11.92
N CYS A 575 6.17 -52.78 -11.70
CA CYS A 575 7.33 -52.77 -12.59
C CYS A 575 8.54 -53.53 -12.00
N ARG A 576 8.31 -54.39 -11.00
CA ARG A 576 9.38 -55.15 -10.32
C ARG A 576 10.10 -56.17 -11.20
N GLU A 577 9.43 -56.67 -12.24
CA GLU A 577 10.02 -57.59 -13.21
C GLU A 577 10.66 -56.88 -14.42
N GLU A 578 10.53 -55.55 -14.49
CA GLU A 578 11.07 -54.80 -15.61
C GLU A 578 12.59 -54.59 -15.47
N LEU A 579 13.29 -54.61 -16.60
CA LEU A 579 14.70 -54.26 -16.67
C LEU A 579 14.85 -52.74 -16.59
N PHE A 580 15.64 -52.26 -15.62
CA PHE A 580 16.09 -50.87 -15.50
C PHE A 580 17.58 -50.79 -15.81
N GLY A 581 17.95 -49.93 -16.75
CA GLY A 581 19.33 -49.55 -17.03
C GLY A 581 19.93 -48.70 -15.90
N ILE A 582 21.26 -48.60 -15.89
CA ILE A 582 21.97 -47.75 -14.92
C ILE A 582 21.53 -46.29 -15.09
N ASP A 583 20.98 -45.69 -14.03
CA ASP A 583 20.43 -44.32 -13.98
C ASP A 583 19.18 -44.07 -14.88
N GLU A 584 18.54 -45.13 -15.40
CA GLU A 584 17.29 -45.04 -16.16
C GLU A 584 16.14 -44.59 -15.24
N ILE A 585 15.30 -43.66 -15.71
CA ILE A 585 14.02 -43.35 -15.08
C ILE A 585 12.95 -43.82 -16.06
N LYS A 586 11.99 -44.60 -15.58
CA LYS A 586 10.83 -45.02 -16.35
C LYS A 586 9.65 -44.14 -16.02
N GLU A 587 8.86 -43.86 -17.04
CA GLU A 587 7.71 -42.97 -17.01
C GLU A 587 6.42 -43.76 -17.22
N PHE A 588 5.41 -43.49 -16.41
CA PHE A 588 4.12 -44.15 -16.43
C PHE A 588 3.00 -43.11 -16.51
N ASN A 589 2.33 -43.08 -17.66
CA ASN A 589 1.23 -42.17 -17.93
C ASN A 589 -0.12 -42.83 -17.59
N ILE A 590 -0.84 -42.27 -16.61
CA ILE A 590 -2.12 -42.78 -16.11
C ILE A 590 -3.23 -41.79 -16.43
N THR A 591 -4.32 -42.29 -16.99
CA THR A 591 -5.56 -41.51 -17.16
C THR A 591 -6.50 -41.74 -15.98
N LEU A 592 -6.77 -40.67 -15.21
CA LEU A 592 -7.70 -40.67 -14.08
C LEU A 592 -9.06 -40.11 -14.51
N LYS A 593 -10.14 -40.85 -14.23
CA LYS A 593 -11.53 -40.43 -14.52
C LYS A 593 -12.24 -39.79 -13.32
N ARG A 594 -11.63 -39.81 -12.14
CA ARG A 594 -12.20 -39.27 -10.90
C ARG A 594 -12.02 -37.75 -10.88
N ASP A 595 -12.91 -37.03 -10.23
CA ASP A 595 -12.65 -35.63 -9.89
C ASP A 595 -11.73 -35.60 -8.67
N ILE A 596 -10.59 -34.92 -8.81
CA ILE A 596 -9.54 -34.88 -7.78
C ILE A 596 -9.70 -33.55 -7.05
N GLN A 597 -10.33 -33.61 -5.88
CA GLN A 597 -10.60 -32.44 -5.04
C GLN A 597 -9.60 -32.31 -3.88
N ASN A 598 -8.84 -33.38 -3.61
CA ASN A 598 -7.80 -33.46 -2.58
C ASN A 598 -6.48 -33.95 -3.20
N SER A 599 -5.37 -33.83 -2.47
CA SER A 599 -4.07 -34.35 -2.90
C SER A 599 -4.11 -35.86 -3.17
N LEU A 600 -3.36 -36.29 -4.18
CA LEU A 600 -3.12 -37.71 -4.43
C LEU A 600 -1.90 -38.16 -3.62
N VAL A 601 -1.93 -39.39 -3.12
CA VAL A 601 -0.76 -40.01 -2.47
C VAL A 601 -0.24 -41.11 -3.39
N ILE A 602 1.05 -41.09 -3.71
CA ILE A 602 1.69 -42.10 -4.54
C ILE A 602 2.75 -42.78 -3.70
N THR A 603 2.76 -44.11 -3.73
CA THR A 603 3.80 -44.88 -3.05
C THR A 603 4.53 -45.78 -4.01
N ALA A 604 5.84 -45.95 -3.86
CA ALA A 604 6.62 -46.93 -4.60
C ALA A 604 7.45 -47.80 -3.63
N THR A 605 7.41 -49.12 -3.81
CA THR A 605 8.12 -50.07 -2.95
C THR A 605 9.12 -50.88 -3.77
N ASP A 606 10.41 -50.83 -3.44
CA ASP A 606 11.45 -51.57 -4.13
C ASP A 606 11.43 -53.09 -3.81
N LEU A 607 12.33 -53.85 -4.45
CA LEU A 607 12.51 -55.28 -4.21
C LEU A 607 13.05 -55.62 -2.81
N SER A 608 13.67 -54.66 -2.13
CA SER A 608 14.20 -54.81 -0.77
C SER A 608 13.16 -54.50 0.31
N GLY A 609 11.98 -54.01 -0.08
CA GLY A 609 10.89 -53.60 0.80
C GLY A 609 10.98 -52.15 1.29
N ASN A 610 11.92 -51.34 0.77
CA ASN A 610 11.97 -49.90 1.07
C ASN A 610 10.82 -49.19 0.33
N LYS A 611 10.14 -48.28 1.00
CA LYS A 611 8.93 -47.61 0.49
C LYS A 611 9.10 -46.09 0.47
N VAL A 612 8.94 -45.46 -0.70
CA VAL A 612 8.75 -44.01 -0.84
C VAL A 612 7.25 -43.68 -0.88
N MET A 613 6.87 -42.54 -0.33
CA MET A 613 5.53 -41.96 -0.39
C MET A 613 5.66 -40.49 -0.75
N GLU A 614 4.91 -40.04 -1.76
CA GLU A 614 4.88 -38.67 -2.27
C GLU A 614 3.44 -38.18 -2.39
N THR A 615 3.22 -36.87 -2.24
CA THR A 615 1.92 -36.23 -2.52
C THR A 615 1.95 -35.45 -3.82
N VAL A 616 0.85 -35.44 -4.56
CA VAL A 616 0.66 -34.54 -5.69
C VAL A 616 -0.39 -33.50 -5.29
N PRO A 617 -0.06 -32.19 -5.39
CA PRO A 617 -0.95 -31.13 -4.92
C PRO A 617 -2.27 -31.13 -5.69
N TYR A 618 -3.36 -30.82 -5.00
CA TYR A 618 -4.61 -30.41 -5.65
C TYR A 618 -4.56 -28.93 -6.00
N LEU A 619 -5.49 -28.47 -6.85
CA LEU A 619 -5.61 -27.06 -7.19
C LEU A 619 -7.07 -26.74 -7.50
N SER A 620 -7.62 -25.77 -6.78
CA SER A 620 -8.98 -25.26 -6.90
C SER A 620 -8.98 -23.74 -7.14
N LEU A 621 -9.99 -23.27 -7.87
CA LEU A 621 -10.37 -21.86 -7.93
C LEU A 621 -11.67 -21.73 -7.16
N ASP A 622 -11.58 -21.07 -6.00
CA ASP A 622 -12.65 -21.03 -5.02
C ASP A 622 -13.62 -19.89 -5.31
N SER A 623 -13.10 -18.70 -5.67
CA SER A 623 -13.92 -17.56 -6.04
C SER A 623 -13.19 -16.56 -6.94
N ILE A 624 -13.97 -15.62 -7.50
CA ILE A 624 -13.50 -14.44 -8.23
C ILE A 624 -14.25 -13.24 -7.68
N ASN A 625 -13.52 -12.30 -7.08
CA ASN A 625 -14.11 -11.10 -6.53
C ASN A 625 -14.18 -9.99 -7.60
N LEU A 626 -15.38 -9.46 -7.80
CA LEU A 626 -15.74 -8.46 -8.81
C LEU A 626 -16.24 -7.19 -8.11
N GLU A 627 -15.33 -6.28 -7.78
CA GLU A 627 -15.69 -4.98 -7.20
C GLU A 627 -16.25 -4.01 -8.27
N GLU A 628 -16.99 -2.99 -7.84
CA GLU A 628 -17.48 -1.95 -8.74
C GLU A 628 -16.31 -1.23 -9.42
N TYR A 629 -16.35 -1.10 -10.74
CA TYR A 629 -15.20 -0.60 -11.51
C TYR A 629 -15.64 0.37 -12.59
N GLU A 630 -15.11 1.59 -12.55
CA GLU A 630 -15.39 2.63 -13.55
C GLU A 630 -14.36 2.60 -14.68
N HIS A 631 -14.82 2.33 -15.89
CA HIS A 631 -13.98 2.25 -17.08
C HIS A 631 -14.83 2.37 -18.36
N ASN A 632 -14.18 2.41 -19.52
CA ASN A 632 -14.82 2.43 -20.85
C ASN A 632 -14.05 1.52 -21.83
N ASP A 633 -13.39 0.47 -21.31
CA ASP A 633 -12.63 -0.50 -22.09
C ASP A 633 -13.16 -1.93 -21.88
N LEU A 634 -12.46 -2.94 -22.39
CA LEU A 634 -12.85 -4.35 -22.29
C LEU A 634 -12.05 -5.11 -21.21
N LYS A 635 -11.54 -4.39 -20.20
CA LYS A 635 -10.62 -4.93 -19.20
C LYS A 635 -11.12 -4.64 -17.80
N ARG A 636 -11.11 -5.66 -16.94
CA ARG A 636 -11.48 -5.52 -15.54
C ARG A 636 -10.41 -6.11 -14.62
N PRO A 637 -9.86 -5.34 -13.67
CA PRO A 637 -9.05 -5.91 -12.59
C PRO A 637 -9.96 -6.73 -11.67
N VAL A 638 -9.52 -7.94 -11.32
CA VAL A 638 -10.24 -8.86 -10.44
C VAL A 638 -9.28 -9.52 -9.46
N GLN A 639 -9.80 -10.02 -8.36
CA GLN A 639 -9.04 -10.84 -7.41
C GLN A 639 -9.51 -12.30 -7.50
N LEU A 640 -8.57 -13.22 -7.73
CA LEU A 640 -8.79 -14.66 -7.73
C LEU A 640 -8.49 -15.22 -6.35
N GLU A 641 -9.32 -16.14 -5.86
CA GLU A 641 -9.06 -16.94 -4.66
C GLU A 641 -8.81 -18.41 -5.07
N LEU A 642 -7.61 -18.91 -4.79
CA LEU A 642 -7.14 -20.24 -5.15
C LEU A 642 -6.84 -21.06 -3.87
N SER A 643 -7.10 -22.37 -3.93
CA SER A 643 -6.67 -23.31 -2.87
C SER A 643 -5.93 -24.54 -3.40
N THR A 644 -4.98 -25.02 -2.60
CA THR A 644 -4.07 -26.13 -2.85
C THR A 644 -3.56 -26.70 -1.52
N GLU A 645 -2.66 -27.69 -1.55
CA GLU A 645 -2.07 -28.19 -0.30
C GLU A 645 -1.12 -27.17 0.35
N PRO A 646 -1.05 -27.13 1.69
CA PRO A 646 -0.12 -26.24 2.40
C PRO A 646 1.33 -26.38 1.92
N ASN A 647 2.12 -25.31 2.00
CA ASN A 647 3.50 -25.24 1.48
C ASN A 647 3.64 -25.45 -0.04
N SER A 648 2.56 -25.26 -0.80
CA SER A 648 2.68 -25.20 -2.25
C SER A 648 3.05 -23.80 -2.72
N THR A 649 3.85 -23.75 -3.77
CA THR A 649 4.21 -22.53 -4.50
C THR A 649 3.38 -22.46 -5.77
N ILE A 650 2.67 -21.35 -5.95
CA ILE A 650 2.12 -20.96 -7.24
C ILE A 650 3.31 -20.46 -8.07
N GLU A 651 3.85 -21.31 -8.93
CA GLU A 651 5.00 -20.96 -9.78
C GLU A 651 4.58 -19.94 -10.84
N GLU A 652 3.39 -20.11 -11.42
CA GLU A 652 2.95 -19.28 -12.52
C GLU A 652 1.42 -19.17 -12.60
N ILE A 653 0.94 -17.94 -12.84
CA ILE A 653 -0.43 -17.67 -13.28
C ILE A 653 -0.34 -16.97 -14.63
N ILE A 654 -0.86 -17.61 -15.67
CA ILE A 654 -0.98 -17.06 -17.02
C ILE A 654 -2.46 -16.82 -17.31
N VAL A 655 -2.81 -15.58 -17.62
CA VAL A 655 -4.16 -15.16 -18.03
C VAL A 655 -4.11 -14.82 -19.50
N ASN A 656 -4.87 -15.54 -20.33
CA ASN A 656 -4.93 -15.33 -21.80
C ASN A 656 -3.55 -15.27 -22.47
N GLY A 657 -2.59 -16.07 -22.01
CA GLY A 657 -1.21 -16.10 -22.51
C GLY A 657 -0.27 -15.03 -21.94
N ILE A 658 -0.76 -14.15 -21.06
CA ILE A 658 0.03 -13.13 -20.38
C ILE A 658 0.31 -13.58 -18.94
N LYS A 659 1.59 -13.62 -18.56
CA LYS A 659 2.02 -13.95 -17.20
C LYS A 659 1.63 -12.81 -16.25
N SER A 660 0.76 -13.09 -15.28
CA SER A 660 0.24 -12.10 -14.32
C SER A 660 1.01 -12.12 -12.99
N GLN A 661 1.64 -13.24 -12.63
CA GLN A 661 2.37 -13.39 -11.38
C GLN A 661 3.36 -14.56 -11.43
N GLU A 662 4.39 -14.51 -10.57
CA GLU A 662 5.40 -15.56 -10.46
C GLU A 662 5.80 -15.80 -9.01
N ASN A 663 5.97 -17.07 -8.64
CA ASN A 663 6.65 -17.55 -7.42
C ASN A 663 6.11 -17.02 -6.08
N LYS A 664 4.83 -17.25 -5.77
CA LYS A 664 4.29 -16.98 -4.42
C LYS A 664 3.84 -18.26 -3.71
N VAL A 665 4.17 -18.35 -2.42
CA VAL A 665 3.78 -19.48 -1.56
C VAL A 665 2.38 -19.27 -0.99
N THR A 666 1.62 -20.36 -0.88
CA THR A 666 0.27 -20.40 -0.31
C THR A 666 0.29 -20.28 1.23
N ASP A 667 -0.65 -19.54 1.83
CA ASP A 667 -0.86 -19.49 3.29
C ASP A 667 -1.83 -20.60 3.68
N GLU A 668 -1.34 -21.64 4.37
CA GLU A 668 -2.17 -22.81 4.76
C GLU A 668 -2.90 -23.47 3.57
N GLY A 669 -2.37 -23.30 2.35
CA GLY A 669 -2.98 -23.81 1.11
C GLY A 669 -3.85 -22.78 0.37
N PHE A 670 -4.08 -21.59 0.90
CA PHE A 670 -4.85 -20.52 0.26
C PHE A 670 -3.95 -19.49 -0.41
N TYR A 671 -4.44 -18.89 -1.50
CA TYR A 671 -3.70 -17.90 -2.26
C TYR A 671 -4.64 -16.91 -2.98
N THR A 672 -4.33 -15.62 -2.90
CA THR A 672 -5.04 -14.56 -3.61
C THR A 672 -4.17 -13.94 -4.72
N ALA A 673 -4.76 -13.71 -5.89
CA ALA A 673 -4.07 -13.14 -7.04
C ALA A 673 -4.88 -12.01 -7.68
N ASN A 674 -4.30 -10.81 -7.78
CA ASN A 674 -4.88 -9.72 -8.55
C ASN A 674 -4.48 -9.91 -10.03
N VAL A 675 -5.47 -10.03 -10.91
CA VAL A 675 -5.27 -10.21 -12.36
C VAL A 675 -6.19 -9.28 -13.15
N VAL A 676 -5.91 -9.10 -14.44
CA VAL A 676 -6.81 -8.36 -15.35
C VAL A 676 -7.45 -9.35 -16.31
N LEU A 677 -8.77 -9.42 -16.29
CA LEU A 677 -9.57 -10.25 -17.19
C LEU A 677 -10.17 -9.41 -18.31
N LEU A 678 -10.43 -10.06 -19.45
CA LEU A 678 -11.08 -9.48 -20.61
C LEU A 678 -12.58 -9.77 -20.60
N ASP A 679 -13.34 -8.99 -21.34
CA ASP A 679 -14.75 -9.27 -21.57
C ASP A 679 -14.93 -10.62 -22.30
N GLY A 680 -15.86 -11.43 -21.80
CA GLY A 680 -16.13 -12.77 -22.29
C GLY A 680 -15.23 -13.86 -21.71
N SER A 681 -14.89 -14.86 -22.54
CA SER A 681 -14.15 -16.05 -22.11
C SER A 681 -12.66 -15.77 -21.87
N ASN A 682 -12.20 -16.11 -20.67
CA ASN A 682 -10.83 -16.04 -20.22
C ASN A 682 -10.28 -17.43 -19.91
N GLU A 683 -9.01 -17.66 -20.24
CA GLU A 683 -8.26 -18.85 -19.87
C GLU A 683 -7.20 -18.50 -18.83
N ILE A 684 -7.31 -19.10 -17.64
CA ILE A 684 -6.39 -18.92 -16.53
C ILE A 684 -5.64 -20.23 -16.30
N LEU A 685 -4.39 -20.30 -16.74
CA LEU A 685 -3.49 -21.41 -16.48
C LEU A 685 -2.75 -21.15 -15.17
N VAL A 686 -2.86 -22.08 -14.23
CA VAL A 686 -2.16 -22.02 -12.94
C VAL A 686 -1.27 -23.25 -12.81
N LYS A 687 0.01 -22.99 -12.52
CA LYS A 687 1.03 -24.00 -12.23
C LYS A 687 1.37 -23.96 -10.74
N VAL A 688 1.17 -25.08 -10.07
CA VAL A 688 1.46 -25.21 -8.64
C VAL A 688 2.42 -26.35 -8.40
N LYS A 689 3.40 -26.09 -7.54
CA LYS A 689 4.44 -27.03 -7.16
C LYS A 689 4.46 -27.17 -5.66
N ASN A 690 4.46 -28.39 -5.16
CA ASN A 690 4.56 -28.62 -3.73
C ASN A 690 6.01 -28.65 -3.23
N GLN A 691 6.17 -28.80 -1.91
CA GLN A 691 7.46 -28.88 -1.23
C GLN A 691 8.36 -30.06 -1.65
N TYR A 692 7.81 -31.05 -2.36
CA TYR A 692 8.54 -32.22 -2.86
C TYR A 692 8.78 -32.16 -4.38
N ASN A 693 8.53 -31.00 -4.99
CA ASN A 693 8.65 -30.74 -6.43
C ASN A 693 7.63 -31.45 -7.33
N ASN A 694 6.57 -32.04 -6.78
CA ASN A 694 5.46 -32.56 -7.58
C ASN A 694 4.61 -31.38 -8.07
N ILE A 695 4.16 -31.47 -9.33
CA ILE A 695 3.53 -30.35 -10.03
C ILE A 695 2.10 -30.68 -10.40
N VAL A 696 1.23 -29.68 -10.30
CA VAL A 696 -0.10 -29.69 -10.90
C VAL A 696 -0.27 -28.50 -11.85
N TYR A 697 -0.83 -28.78 -13.04
CA TYR A 697 -1.21 -27.76 -14.02
C TYR A 697 -2.71 -27.80 -14.25
N ARG A 698 -3.41 -26.70 -13.99
CA ARG A 698 -4.85 -26.60 -14.24
C ARG A 698 -5.17 -25.31 -14.99
N THR A 699 -5.98 -25.45 -16.04
CA THR A 699 -6.58 -24.32 -16.75
C THR A 699 -8.02 -24.14 -16.28
N PHE A 700 -8.35 -22.95 -15.82
CA PHE A 700 -9.72 -22.52 -15.54
C PHE A 700 -10.22 -21.70 -16.73
N LYS A 701 -11.37 -22.10 -17.29
CA LYS A 701 -12.08 -21.32 -18.31
C LYS A 701 -13.21 -20.57 -17.62
N ILE A 702 -13.18 -19.25 -17.71
CA ILE A 702 -14.08 -18.38 -16.95
C ILE A 702 -14.65 -17.34 -17.91
N ASP A 703 -15.96 -17.23 -17.94
CA ASP A 703 -16.65 -16.18 -18.66
C ASP A 703 -16.98 -15.06 -17.67
N ILE A 704 -16.55 -13.83 -17.97
CA ILE A 704 -16.90 -12.66 -17.16
C ILE A 704 -17.40 -11.54 -18.05
N ASP A 705 -18.31 -10.73 -17.49
CA ASP A 705 -18.69 -9.46 -18.10
C ASP A 705 -17.75 -8.37 -17.61
N ALA A 706 -16.80 -8.01 -18.46
CA ALA A 706 -15.80 -6.99 -18.16
C ALA A 706 -16.04 -5.72 -18.96
N LYS A 707 -17.16 -5.64 -19.68
CA LYS A 707 -17.50 -4.48 -20.51
C LYS A 707 -18.40 -3.56 -19.70
N SER A 708 -18.05 -2.29 -19.67
CA SER A 708 -18.93 -1.26 -19.12
C SER A 708 -20.03 -0.89 -20.13
N PRO A 709 -21.22 -0.46 -19.67
CA PRO A 709 -22.28 0.06 -20.53
C PRO A 709 -21.79 1.17 -21.45
N LEU A 710 -21.96 0.99 -22.77
CA LEU A 710 -21.72 2.05 -23.74
C LEU A 710 -22.89 3.03 -23.67
N ILE A 711 -22.57 4.26 -23.31
CA ILE A 711 -23.54 5.34 -23.19
C ILE A 711 -23.56 6.13 -24.50
N ASP A 712 -24.68 6.10 -25.21
CA ASP A 712 -24.97 7.02 -26.32
C ASP A 712 -26.09 7.97 -25.91
N SER A 713 -25.87 9.28 -26.02
CA SER A 713 -26.80 10.24 -25.49
C SER A 713 -26.97 11.45 -26.40
N GLU A 714 -28.22 11.73 -26.75
CA GLU A 714 -28.59 12.90 -27.53
C GLU A 714 -29.23 13.96 -26.62
N LEU A 715 -28.66 15.16 -26.63
CA LEU A 715 -29.19 16.30 -25.88
C LEU A 715 -30.07 17.17 -26.78
N LYS A 716 -31.35 17.28 -26.43
CA LYS A 716 -32.29 18.19 -27.10
C LYS A 716 -33.18 18.87 -26.07
N ASP A 717 -33.23 20.20 -26.08
CA ASP A 717 -34.09 21.00 -25.20
C ASP A 717 -33.97 20.61 -23.71
N PHE A 718 -32.73 20.42 -23.22
CA PHE A 718 -32.42 20.00 -21.84
C PHE A 718 -32.99 18.62 -21.45
N LYS A 719 -33.39 17.83 -22.44
CA LYS A 719 -33.71 16.41 -22.27
C LYS A 719 -32.62 15.59 -22.94
N LEU A 720 -32.05 14.67 -22.18
CA LEU A 720 -31.15 13.66 -22.69
C LEU A 720 -31.97 12.41 -22.98
N THR A 721 -31.87 11.96 -24.22
CA THR A 721 -32.29 10.62 -24.59
C THR A 721 -31.03 9.77 -24.59
N THR A 722 -30.86 8.98 -23.54
CA THR A 722 -29.67 8.16 -23.33
C THR A 722 -30.01 6.71 -23.60
N ASN A 723 -29.31 6.08 -24.55
CA ASN A 723 -29.39 4.67 -24.83
C ASN A 723 -28.15 3.97 -24.27
N PHE A 724 -28.35 2.78 -23.75
CA PHE A 724 -27.31 1.86 -23.32
C PHE A 724 -27.34 0.67 -24.27
N ASP A 725 -26.17 0.14 -24.59
CA ASP A 725 -26.08 -1.08 -25.40
C ASP A 725 -26.42 -2.35 -24.59
N GLU A 726 -26.60 -2.21 -23.28
CA GLU A 726 -27.01 -3.26 -22.34
C GLU A 726 -27.93 -2.76 -21.23
N GLN A 727 -28.39 -3.68 -20.37
CA GLN A 727 -29.27 -3.35 -19.24
C GLN A 727 -28.46 -2.71 -18.10
N VAL A 728 -28.92 -1.56 -17.59
CA VAL A 728 -28.25 -0.85 -16.49
C VAL A 728 -29.03 -0.95 -15.18
N GLU A 729 -28.33 -1.12 -14.05
CA GLU A 729 -28.89 -1.08 -12.69
C GLU A 729 -29.21 0.36 -12.29
N LYS A 730 -28.29 1.29 -12.57
CA LYS A 730 -28.36 2.68 -12.07
C LYS A 730 -27.67 3.66 -13.00
N VAL A 731 -28.29 4.83 -13.19
CA VAL A 731 -27.70 6.00 -13.88
C VAL A 731 -27.60 7.17 -12.91
N TRP A 732 -26.47 7.87 -12.90
CA TRP A 732 -26.26 9.11 -12.13
C TRP A 732 -25.33 10.08 -12.85
N PHE A 733 -25.13 11.25 -12.27
CA PHE A 733 -24.41 12.35 -12.90
C PHE A 733 -23.41 13.00 -11.95
N GLU A 734 -22.31 13.46 -12.53
CA GLU A 734 -21.39 14.41 -11.91
C GLU A 734 -21.35 15.66 -12.80
N ALA A 735 -21.20 16.85 -12.24
CA ALA A 735 -21.21 18.10 -12.99
C ALA A 735 -20.19 19.07 -12.45
N ASP A 736 -19.55 19.82 -13.34
CA ASP A 736 -18.63 20.90 -12.97
C ASP A 736 -19.43 22.05 -12.36
N LEU A 737 -19.44 22.13 -11.02
CA LEU A 737 -20.31 23.04 -10.30
C LEU A 737 -19.72 24.45 -10.16
N ASN A 738 -18.40 24.53 -10.10
CA ASN A 738 -17.63 25.74 -9.88
C ASN A 738 -17.15 26.38 -11.20
N ASN A 739 -17.36 25.68 -12.33
CA ASN A 739 -17.02 26.07 -13.69
C ASN A 739 -15.49 26.22 -13.91
N ASP A 740 -14.70 25.37 -13.27
CA ASP A 740 -13.23 25.27 -13.37
C ASP A 740 -12.75 24.27 -14.43
N GLU A 741 -13.69 23.65 -15.16
CA GLU A 741 -13.49 22.61 -16.16
C GLU A 741 -13.05 21.24 -15.61
N ILE A 742 -13.11 21.02 -14.28
CA ILE A 742 -12.73 19.79 -13.59
C ILE A 742 -13.92 19.26 -12.79
N ILE A 743 -14.40 18.07 -13.14
CA ILE A 743 -15.43 17.37 -12.38
C ILE A 743 -14.74 16.60 -11.23
N SER A 744 -15.06 16.92 -9.98
CA SER A 744 -14.51 16.23 -8.79
C SER A 744 -15.55 15.36 -8.08
N GLU A 745 -15.10 14.31 -7.40
CA GLU A 745 -15.96 13.39 -6.63
C GLU A 745 -16.73 14.09 -5.48
N ASP A 746 -16.31 15.28 -5.06
CA ASP A 746 -16.99 16.06 -4.02
C ASP A 746 -18.15 16.94 -4.58
N GLU A 747 -18.31 17.00 -5.91
CA GLU A 747 -19.37 17.77 -6.59
C GLU A 747 -20.60 16.90 -6.93
N ILE A 748 -20.95 15.97 -6.04
CA ILE A 748 -22.11 15.08 -6.18
C ILE A 748 -23.42 15.86 -5.98
N PHE A 749 -24.36 15.64 -6.89
CA PHE A 749 -25.61 16.37 -7.00
C PHE A 749 -26.75 15.73 -6.18
N ASP A 750 -27.73 16.54 -5.78
CA ASP A 750 -28.98 16.10 -5.10
C ASP A 750 -30.04 15.72 -6.16
N ASP A 751 -30.64 14.52 -6.02
CA ASP A 751 -31.61 13.90 -6.94
C ASP A 751 -32.82 14.80 -7.28
N SER A 752 -33.05 15.88 -6.53
CA SER A 752 -34.17 16.80 -6.74
C SER A 752 -34.13 17.66 -8.02
N ASN A 753 -33.00 17.72 -8.76
CA ASN A 753 -32.91 18.56 -9.98
C ASN A 753 -32.67 17.79 -11.28
N ILE A 754 -32.86 16.47 -11.23
CA ILE A 754 -32.83 15.57 -12.39
C ILE A 754 -34.05 14.65 -12.26
N SER A 755 -34.74 14.37 -13.37
CA SER A 755 -35.75 13.31 -13.42
C SER A 755 -35.25 12.25 -14.40
N ILE A 756 -35.02 11.04 -13.92
CA ILE A 756 -34.61 9.89 -14.73
C ILE A 756 -35.80 8.93 -14.83
N SER A 757 -36.23 8.60 -16.04
CA SER A 757 -37.20 7.56 -16.30
C SER A 757 -36.62 6.53 -17.26
N TYR A 758 -36.67 5.26 -16.86
CA TYR A 758 -36.19 4.14 -17.65
C TYR A 758 -37.30 3.56 -18.54
N ASN A 759 -36.93 2.97 -19.66
CA ASN A 759 -37.80 2.02 -20.36
C ASN A 759 -37.93 0.71 -19.57
N GLU A 760 -38.87 -0.16 -19.95
CA GLU A 760 -39.15 -1.42 -19.24
C GLU A 760 -37.90 -2.32 -19.12
N ASP A 761 -37.02 -2.29 -20.12
CA ASP A 761 -35.82 -3.13 -20.20
C ASP A 761 -34.56 -2.46 -19.63
N TYR A 762 -34.66 -1.24 -19.08
CA TYR A 762 -33.52 -0.47 -18.54
C TYR A 762 -32.33 -0.32 -19.52
N THR A 763 -32.61 -0.30 -20.82
CA THR A 763 -31.64 -0.04 -21.92
C THR A 763 -31.73 1.39 -22.45
N LYS A 764 -32.68 2.18 -21.94
CA LYS A 764 -32.87 3.57 -22.31
C LYS A 764 -33.32 4.37 -21.09
N ALA A 765 -32.69 5.52 -20.88
CA ALA A 765 -33.09 6.51 -19.90
C ALA A 765 -33.49 7.81 -20.61
N GLU A 766 -34.67 8.33 -20.26
CA GLU A 766 -35.04 9.71 -20.54
C GLU A 766 -34.71 10.54 -19.32
N ILE A 767 -33.78 11.47 -19.47
CA ILE A 767 -33.32 12.34 -18.40
C ILE A 767 -33.73 13.78 -18.69
N THR A 768 -34.45 14.41 -17.77
CA THR A 768 -34.76 15.84 -17.85
C THR A 768 -33.83 16.63 -16.94
N LEU A 769 -33.01 17.50 -17.53
CA LEU A 769 -32.14 18.43 -16.84
C LEU A 769 -32.89 19.71 -16.47
N THR A 770 -32.65 20.23 -15.27
CA THR A 770 -33.13 21.57 -14.90
C THR A 770 -32.27 22.68 -15.51
N ASN A 771 -32.79 23.91 -15.51
CA ASN A 771 -32.07 25.10 -15.99
C ASN A 771 -30.73 25.38 -15.26
N LYS A 772 -30.47 24.74 -14.11
CA LYS A 772 -29.20 24.83 -13.38
C LYS A 772 -28.02 24.27 -14.18
N PHE A 773 -28.26 23.32 -15.07
CA PHE A 773 -27.23 22.70 -15.90
C PHE A 773 -26.84 23.54 -17.13
N SER A 774 -27.49 24.69 -17.36
CA SER A 774 -27.17 25.56 -18.49
C SER A 774 -25.69 25.98 -18.46
N ASN A 775 -24.99 25.77 -19.58
CA ASN A 775 -23.56 26.09 -19.73
C ASN A 775 -22.65 25.32 -18.75
N ARG A 776 -22.94 24.05 -18.47
CA ARG A 776 -22.08 23.19 -17.63
C ARG A 776 -21.65 21.94 -18.40
N LYS A 777 -20.51 21.37 -17.99
CA LYS A 777 -20.11 20.01 -18.35
C LYS A 777 -20.72 19.03 -17.37
N ILE A 778 -21.28 17.96 -17.89
CA ILE A 778 -21.81 16.84 -17.10
C ILE A 778 -21.14 15.54 -17.53
N LYS A 779 -20.92 14.64 -16.57
CA LYS A 779 -20.48 13.27 -16.77
C LYS A 779 -21.64 12.35 -16.39
N ILE A 780 -22.24 11.71 -17.39
CA ILE A 780 -23.25 10.68 -17.19
C ILE A 780 -22.51 9.39 -16.84
N LYS A 781 -22.93 8.71 -15.77
CA LYS A 781 -22.43 7.40 -15.36
C LYS A 781 -23.56 6.39 -15.35
N ALA A 782 -23.30 5.18 -15.81
CA ALA A 782 -24.27 4.08 -15.78
C ALA A 782 -23.59 2.80 -15.31
N LYS A 783 -24.17 2.14 -14.31
CA LYS A 783 -23.71 0.86 -13.77
C LYS A 783 -24.56 -0.28 -14.31
N ASP A 784 -23.94 -1.32 -14.83
CA ASP A 784 -24.62 -2.56 -15.22
C ASP A 784 -25.00 -3.43 -14.00
N LEU A 785 -25.47 -4.65 -14.25
CA LEU A 785 -25.79 -5.64 -13.21
C LEU A 785 -24.55 -6.35 -12.63
N ASN A 786 -23.39 -6.23 -13.27
CA ASN A 786 -22.12 -6.86 -12.91
C ASN A 786 -21.16 -5.90 -12.19
N GLY A 787 -21.59 -4.66 -11.95
CA GLY A 787 -20.81 -3.62 -11.27
C GLY A 787 -19.87 -2.81 -12.17
N ASN A 788 -19.89 -2.98 -13.49
CA ASN A 788 -19.12 -2.13 -14.41
C ASN A 788 -19.82 -0.78 -14.59
N ILE A 789 -19.06 0.31 -14.49
CA ILE A 789 -19.56 1.68 -14.55
C ILE A 789 -19.00 2.36 -15.81
N GLY A 790 -19.87 2.50 -16.83
CA GLY A 790 -19.56 3.26 -18.05
C GLY A 790 -19.83 4.75 -17.87
N PHE A 791 -19.17 5.61 -18.65
CA PHE A 791 -19.37 7.05 -18.56
C PHE A 791 -19.28 7.82 -19.89
N LEU A 792 -20.02 8.92 -20.00
CA LEU A 792 -19.99 9.86 -21.13
C LEU A 792 -20.02 11.31 -20.66
N ASN A 793 -19.11 12.15 -21.20
CA ASN A 793 -19.09 13.58 -20.93
C ASN A 793 -19.92 14.35 -21.98
N ILE A 794 -20.73 15.32 -21.55
CA ILE A 794 -21.60 16.13 -22.41
C ILE A 794 -21.54 17.60 -22.01
N ASP A 795 -21.46 18.47 -23.01
CA ASP A 795 -21.61 19.92 -22.86
C ASP A 795 -23.09 20.33 -22.97
N VAL A 796 -23.62 21.04 -21.98
CA VAL A 796 -25.01 21.51 -21.98
C VAL A 796 -25.10 22.96 -22.51
N PRO A 797 -25.96 23.26 -23.51
CA PRO A 797 -26.02 24.58 -24.16
C PRO A 797 -26.65 25.68 -23.27
N LYS A 798 -26.57 26.95 -23.72
CA LYS A 798 -27.22 28.11 -23.09
C LYS A 798 -28.69 28.29 -23.57
N LEU A 799 -29.54 28.93 -22.77
CA LEU A 799 -30.99 29.13 -23.02
C LEU A 799 -31.39 30.61 -23.23
N ASN A 800 -32.16 30.89 -24.30
CA ASN A 800 -32.76 32.22 -24.61
C ASN A 800 -33.86 32.59 -23.59
N ARG A 801 -33.97 33.87 -23.18
CA ARG A 801 -34.98 34.28 -22.17
C ARG A 801 -35.33 35.77 -22.17
N ILE A 802 -36.59 36.10 -21.82
CA ILE A 802 -37.02 37.48 -21.49
C ILE A 802 -36.62 37.80 -20.04
N LEU A 803 -35.77 38.81 -19.87
CA LEU A 803 -35.24 39.20 -18.57
C LEU A 803 -36.17 40.17 -17.81
N GLY A 804 -36.86 41.10 -18.50
CA GLY A 804 -37.73 42.11 -17.86
C GLY A 804 -38.43 43.10 -18.82
N HIS A 805 -39.26 44.03 -18.32
CA HIS A 805 -39.97 45.06 -19.12
C HIS A 805 -40.26 46.38 -18.34
N GLY A 806 -40.51 47.51 -19.05
CA GLY A 806 -40.76 48.86 -18.48
C GLY A 806 -41.30 49.93 -19.48
N ILE A 807 -41.50 51.20 -19.04
CA ILE A 807 -42.08 52.32 -19.84
C ILE A 807 -41.28 53.63 -19.68
N LEU A 808 -41.20 54.45 -20.74
CA LEU A 808 -40.61 55.79 -20.72
C LEU A 808 -41.54 56.85 -21.39
N ILE A 809 -41.89 57.94 -20.70
CA ILE A 809 -42.69 59.07 -21.24
C ILE A 809 -41.95 60.40 -21.00
N ASN A 810 -41.93 61.28 -22.00
CA ASN A 810 -41.25 62.59 -21.98
C ASN A 810 -41.54 63.42 -20.70
N GLY A 811 -40.65 63.29 -19.70
CA GLY A 811 -40.50 64.23 -18.59
C GLY A 811 -41.46 64.10 -17.40
N VAL A 812 -42.37 63.10 -17.34
CA VAL A 812 -43.25 62.90 -16.16
C VAL A 812 -43.08 61.49 -15.61
N GLN A 813 -42.75 61.40 -14.32
CA GLN A 813 -42.62 60.15 -13.57
C GLN A 813 -44.00 59.50 -13.39
N LEU A 814 -44.19 58.28 -13.90
CA LEU A 814 -45.44 57.53 -13.69
C LEU A 814 -45.38 56.76 -12.37
N LYS A 815 -46.46 56.81 -11.59
CA LYS A 815 -46.66 55.99 -10.39
C LYS A 815 -47.22 54.63 -10.80
N LYS A 816 -46.53 53.54 -10.47
CA LYS A 816 -47.03 52.17 -10.64
C LYS A 816 -48.11 51.90 -9.59
N TYR A 817 -49.25 51.35 -9.98
CA TYR A 817 -50.36 51.04 -9.06
C TYR A 817 -50.20 49.60 -8.52
N GLU A 818 -50.88 49.27 -7.42
CA GLU A 818 -50.77 47.97 -6.73
C GLU A 818 -51.12 46.77 -7.62
N ASP A 819 -51.91 46.97 -8.67
CA ASP A 819 -52.29 45.93 -9.64
C ASP A 819 -51.30 45.78 -10.81
N ASN A 820 -50.10 46.38 -10.70
CA ASN A 820 -49.03 46.41 -11.71
C ASN A 820 -49.40 47.04 -13.06
N SER A 821 -50.59 47.62 -13.22
CA SER A 821 -51.02 48.28 -14.46
C SER A 821 -50.44 49.69 -14.60
N ILE A 822 -50.34 50.20 -15.84
CA ILE A 822 -49.76 51.52 -16.12
C ILE A 822 -50.73 52.43 -16.89
N ASN A 823 -51.04 53.60 -16.33
CA ASN A 823 -51.96 54.56 -16.94
C ASN A 823 -51.27 55.42 -18.01
N ILE A 824 -51.90 55.57 -19.18
CA ILE A 824 -51.46 56.44 -20.29
C ILE A 824 -52.62 57.30 -20.80
N VAL A 825 -52.33 58.42 -21.46
CA VAL A 825 -53.38 59.36 -21.94
C VAL A 825 -53.78 59.05 -23.39
N ASN A 826 -55.08 59.00 -23.64
CA ASN A 826 -55.67 58.79 -24.95
C ASN A 826 -55.24 59.92 -25.90
N GLY A 827 -54.82 59.54 -27.11
CA GLY A 827 -54.33 60.46 -28.11
C GLY A 827 -52.92 61.00 -27.85
N TYR A 828 -52.17 60.52 -26.85
CA TYR A 828 -50.77 60.92 -26.59
C TYR A 828 -49.78 59.83 -27.02
N LYS A 829 -48.60 60.25 -27.46
CA LYS A 829 -47.54 59.36 -27.89
C LYS A 829 -46.77 58.82 -26.68
N VAL A 830 -46.60 57.50 -26.59
CA VAL A 830 -45.97 56.80 -25.45
C VAL A 830 -44.89 55.84 -25.96
N LYS A 831 -43.77 55.71 -25.23
CA LYS A 831 -42.71 54.72 -25.51
C LYS A 831 -42.64 53.61 -24.44
N PHE A 832 -42.47 52.37 -24.87
CA PHE A 832 -42.40 51.17 -24.03
C PHE A 832 -41.09 50.43 -24.29
N GLY A 833 -40.47 49.85 -23.26
CA GLY A 833 -39.19 49.14 -23.35
C GLY A 833 -39.25 47.69 -22.82
N ILE A 834 -38.61 46.72 -23.49
CA ILE A 834 -38.50 45.33 -23.04
C ILE A 834 -37.05 44.88 -23.06
N ILE A 835 -36.59 44.22 -21.99
CA ILE A 835 -35.23 43.67 -21.88
C ILE A 835 -35.24 42.16 -22.07
N PHE A 836 -34.43 41.65 -22.99
CA PHE A 836 -34.34 40.23 -23.34
C PHE A 836 -32.91 39.84 -23.75
N SER A 837 -32.60 38.55 -23.77
CA SER A 837 -31.35 37.99 -24.30
C SER A 837 -31.64 36.89 -25.32
N ILE A 838 -30.81 36.82 -26.36
CA ILE A 838 -30.94 35.86 -27.47
C ILE A 838 -29.60 35.21 -27.72
N ASP A 839 -29.56 33.88 -27.73
CA ASP A 839 -28.37 33.07 -27.99
C ASP A 839 -28.54 32.17 -29.24
N SER A 840 -29.68 32.19 -29.95
CA SER A 840 -29.93 31.34 -31.14
C SER A 840 -30.23 32.10 -32.43
N GLU A 841 -29.89 31.52 -33.58
CA GLU A 841 -29.99 32.14 -34.91
C GLU A 841 -31.43 32.30 -35.44
N ALA A 842 -32.46 31.64 -34.88
CA ALA A 842 -33.78 31.53 -35.52
C ALA A 842 -34.93 32.31 -34.82
N ASP A 843 -34.63 33.38 -34.10
CA ASP A 843 -35.62 34.00 -33.20
C ASP A 843 -36.41 35.16 -33.82
N THR A 844 -37.74 35.10 -33.68
CA THR A 844 -38.66 36.22 -33.94
C THR A 844 -39.21 36.73 -32.61
N LEU A 845 -38.98 38.00 -32.31
CA LEU A 845 -39.64 38.65 -31.18
C LEU A 845 -41.01 39.15 -31.63
N THR A 846 -42.06 38.60 -31.02
CA THR A 846 -43.44 38.98 -31.32
C THR A 846 -44.02 39.86 -30.23
N LEU A 847 -44.59 40.99 -30.64
CA LEU A 847 -45.32 41.91 -29.78
C LEU A 847 -46.79 41.96 -30.23
N HIS A 848 -47.66 41.55 -29.33
CA HIS A 848 -49.11 41.67 -29.46
C HIS A 848 -49.59 42.90 -28.67
N LEU A 849 -50.10 43.91 -29.36
CA LEU A 849 -50.66 45.10 -28.75
C LEU A 849 -52.18 44.99 -28.69
N ASN A 850 -52.75 45.28 -27.52
CA ASN A 850 -54.18 45.11 -27.25
C ASN A 850 -54.67 43.67 -27.48
N LYS A 851 -53.90 42.70 -26.96
CA LYS A 851 -54.14 41.27 -27.15
C LYS A 851 -55.56 40.83 -26.74
N ASP A 852 -56.12 41.47 -25.72
CA ASP A 852 -57.42 41.08 -25.17
C ASP A 852 -58.63 41.66 -25.95
N ARG A 853 -58.40 42.45 -27.01
CA ARG A 853 -59.41 42.86 -28.02
C ARG A 853 -60.69 43.52 -27.45
N ILE A 854 -60.55 44.35 -26.42
CA ILE A 854 -61.71 44.73 -25.60
C ILE A 854 -62.54 45.89 -26.19
N ASN A 855 -62.00 46.82 -27.00
CA ASN A 855 -62.74 47.83 -27.79
C ASN A 855 -61.80 48.54 -28.79
N ASN A 856 -62.29 49.03 -29.94
CA ASN A 856 -61.58 49.63 -31.10
C ASN A 856 -60.49 50.69 -30.77
N VAL A 857 -59.35 50.28 -30.20
CA VAL A 857 -58.17 51.14 -30.02
C VAL A 857 -57.48 51.31 -31.37
N LYS A 858 -57.63 52.49 -31.97
CA LYS A 858 -56.96 52.83 -33.23
C LYS A 858 -55.55 53.37 -32.94
N LEU A 859 -54.59 53.01 -33.79
CA LEU A 859 -53.26 53.61 -33.76
C LEU A 859 -53.28 54.94 -34.54
N LEU A 860 -52.90 56.05 -33.90
CA LEU A 860 -52.76 57.32 -34.60
C LEU A 860 -51.31 57.54 -35.07
N GLY A 861 -51.11 57.49 -36.38
CA GLY A 861 -49.82 57.67 -37.03
C GLY A 861 -49.02 56.37 -37.12
N GLU A 862 -47.76 56.47 -37.57
CA GLU A 862 -46.90 55.29 -37.77
C GLU A 862 -46.42 54.68 -36.45
N PHE A 863 -46.44 53.35 -36.38
CA PHE A 863 -45.78 52.59 -35.32
C PHE A 863 -44.27 52.68 -35.49
N LYS A 864 -43.55 53.11 -34.44
CA LYS A 864 -42.08 53.27 -34.50
C LYS A 864 -41.42 52.42 -33.43
N TYR A 865 -40.27 51.85 -33.75
CA TYR A 865 -39.49 51.03 -32.83
C TYR A 865 -38.01 51.35 -32.97
N ASP A 866 -37.26 51.14 -31.90
CA ASP A 866 -35.82 51.31 -31.77
C ASP A 866 -35.30 50.13 -30.95
N LEU A 867 -34.27 49.44 -31.41
CA LEU A 867 -33.61 48.40 -30.64
C LEU A 867 -32.27 48.93 -30.14
N TYR A 868 -31.92 48.53 -28.92
CA TYR A 868 -30.68 48.92 -28.32
C TYR A 868 -29.98 47.74 -27.67
N GLU A 869 -28.66 47.79 -27.66
CA GLU A 869 -27.80 46.88 -26.92
C GLU A 869 -27.43 47.53 -25.57
N ILE A 870 -27.58 46.77 -24.48
CA ILE A 870 -27.20 47.19 -23.13
C ILE A 870 -25.85 46.57 -22.78
N SER A 871 -24.84 47.42 -22.61
CA SER A 871 -23.53 47.04 -22.08
C SER A 871 -23.44 47.30 -20.56
N GLU A 872 -22.57 46.57 -19.86
CA GLU A 872 -22.27 46.85 -18.45
C GLU A 872 -21.69 48.27 -18.32
N GLY A 873 -22.44 49.18 -17.70
CA GLY A 873 -22.06 50.61 -17.59
C GLY A 873 -23.10 51.62 -18.06
N SER A 874 -24.31 51.19 -18.45
CA SER A 874 -25.45 52.05 -18.86
C SER A 874 -25.30 52.75 -20.21
N ILE A 875 -24.29 52.42 -21.02
CA ILE A 875 -24.16 52.93 -22.39
C ILE A 875 -25.02 52.05 -23.31
N VAL A 876 -26.04 52.67 -23.88
CA VAL A 876 -27.05 52.02 -24.71
C VAL A 876 -26.73 52.32 -26.18
N ARG A 877 -26.21 51.33 -26.94
CA ARG A 877 -25.93 51.50 -28.37
C ARG A 877 -27.20 51.24 -29.17
N LYS A 878 -27.62 52.19 -30.02
CA LYS A 878 -28.76 51.98 -30.93
C LYS A 878 -28.38 51.02 -32.05
N VAL A 879 -29.15 49.95 -32.21
CA VAL A 879 -29.06 49.01 -33.33
C VAL A 879 -29.99 49.52 -34.44
N ALA A 880 -29.44 49.75 -35.63
CA ALA A 880 -30.21 50.27 -36.76
C ALA A 880 -31.03 49.14 -37.40
N ILE A 881 -32.30 49.00 -37.01
CA ILE A 881 -33.21 48.03 -37.63
C ILE A 881 -33.79 48.59 -38.94
N LYS A 882 -33.77 47.80 -40.01
CA LYS A 882 -34.39 48.14 -41.30
C LYS A 882 -35.90 47.88 -41.27
N GLN A 883 -36.67 48.74 -41.94
CA GLN A 883 -38.15 48.68 -41.93
C GLN A 883 -38.71 47.41 -42.57
N GLN A 884 -37.94 46.74 -43.42
CA GLN A 884 -38.30 45.47 -44.07
C GLN A 884 -38.22 44.24 -43.14
N ASP A 885 -37.53 44.34 -42.00
CA ASP A 885 -37.33 43.21 -41.08
C ASP A 885 -38.45 43.11 -40.02
N ILE A 886 -39.45 44.00 -40.13
CA ILE A 886 -40.60 44.05 -39.24
C ILE A 886 -41.88 43.92 -40.04
N ASN A 887 -42.64 42.88 -39.71
CA ASN A 887 -43.95 42.66 -40.28
C ASN A 887 -45.02 43.09 -39.27
N ILE A 888 -45.74 44.16 -39.59
CA ILE A 888 -46.84 44.67 -38.76
C ILE A 888 -48.16 44.29 -39.42
N GLN A 889 -48.94 43.50 -38.70
CA GLN A 889 -50.30 43.17 -39.08
C GLN A 889 -51.25 43.91 -38.14
N SER A 890 -52.11 44.74 -38.70
CA SER A 890 -53.14 45.46 -37.93
C SER A 890 -54.50 45.00 -38.43
N ASN A 891 -55.35 44.58 -37.51
CA ASN A 891 -56.79 44.44 -37.74
C ASN A 891 -57.55 45.40 -36.80
N ASP A 892 -58.87 45.42 -36.88
CA ASP A 892 -59.70 46.35 -36.08
C ASP A 892 -59.55 46.14 -34.55
N ASN A 893 -58.97 45.01 -34.11
CA ASN A 893 -58.97 44.57 -32.71
C ASN A 893 -57.57 44.44 -32.07
N GLU A 894 -56.52 44.14 -32.85
CA GLU A 894 -55.18 43.83 -32.36
C GLU A 894 -54.12 44.25 -33.38
N ILE A 895 -52.95 44.66 -32.88
CA ILE A 895 -51.77 44.92 -33.72
C ILE A 895 -50.68 43.95 -33.32
N ILE A 896 -50.18 43.18 -34.29
CA ILE A 896 -49.11 42.21 -34.09
C ILE A 896 -47.89 42.71 -34.84
N ALA A 897 -46.81 42.96 -34.11
CA ALA A 897 -45.51 43.31 -34.68
C ALA A 897 -44.56 42.12 -34.50
N ASN A 898 -44.18 41.50 -35.62
CA ASN A 898 -43.17 40.46 -35.65
C ASN A 898 -41.84 41.08 -36.07
N ILE A 899 -40.84 40.97 -35.20
CA ILE A 899 -39.51 41.52 -35.41
C ILE A 899 -38.58 40.36 -35.67
N ASN A 900 -38.12 40.23 -36.92
CA ASN A 900 -37.14 39.22 -37.27
C ASN A 900 -35.75 39.69 -36.83
N LEU A 901 -35.13 38.96 -35.91
CA LEU A 901 -33.82 39.31 -35.36
C LEU A 901 -32.68 38.52 -36.03
N HIS A 902 -32.99 37.62 -36.96
CA HIS A 902 -32.03 36.77 -37.68
C HIS A 902 -30.94 37.57 -38.41
N THR A 903 -31.29 38.73 -38.99
CA THR A 903 -30.36 39.58 -39.74
C THR A 903 -29.42 40.41 -38.85
N TYR A 904 -29.49 40.24 -37.52
CA TYR A 904 -28.71 40.94 -36.51
C TYR A 904 -27.96 39.94 -35.61
N SER A 905 -27.25 38.98 -36.19
CA SER A 905 -26.51 37.98 -35.42
C SER A 905 -25.34 38.54 -34.60
N ASP A 906 -24.85 39.73 -34.95
CA ASP A 906 -23.77 40.45 -34.26
C ASP A 906 -24.16 40.93 -32.85
N ILE A 907 -25.45 40.90 -32.52
CA ILE A 907 -25.98 41.28 -31.21
C ILE A 907 -26.48 40.10 -30.37
N PHE A 908 -26.26 38.86 -30.83
CA PHE A 908 -26.54 37.65 -30.03
C PHE A 908 -25.60 37.57 -28.82
N GLU A 909 -26.04 36.84 -27.80
CA GLU A 909 -25.42 36.71 -26.47
C GLU A 909 -25.34 38.01 -25.65
N ARG A 910 -26.00 39.08 -26.10
CA ARG A 910 -26.04 40.39 -25.43
C ARG A 910 -27.42 40.67 -24.82
N LYS A 911 -27.46 41.57 -23.83
CA LYS A 911 -28.72 42.08 -23.27
C LYS A 911 -29.27 43.16 -24.20
N LEU A 912 -30.49 42.98 -24.66
CA LEU A 912 -31.12 43.87 -25.63
C LEU A 912 -32.33 44.59 -25.03
N LEU A 913 -32.55 45.84 -25.44
CA LEU A 913 -33.69 46.67 -25.09
C LEU A 913 -34.46 47.05 -26.36
N LEU A 914 -35.64 46.48 -26.56
CA LEU A 914 -36.55 46.94 -27.60
C LEU A 914 -37.41 48.08 -27.06
N VAL A 915 -37.36 49.24 -27.68
CA VAL A 915 -38.23 50.38 -27.39
C VAL A 915 -39.21 50.60 -28.52
N TYR A 916 -40.51 50.51 -28.27
CA TYR A 916 -41.53 50.81 -29.27
C TYR A 916 -42.41 51.98 -28.86
N THR A 917 -42.96 52.67 -29.85
CA THR A 917 -43.69 53.92 -29.69
C THR A 917 -45.05 53.82 -30.33
N PHE A 918 -46.09 54.11 -29.56
CA PHE A 918 -47.47 53.99 -29.98
C PHE A 918 -48.28 55.18 -29.48
N ARG A 919 -49.31 55.58 -30.25
CA ARG A 919 -50.25 56.65 -29.90
C ARG A 919 -51.67 56.09 -29.98
N PRO A 920 -52.28 55.68 -28.86
CA PRO A 920 -53.63 55.15 -28.87
C PRO A 920 -54.63 56.25 -29.20
N LEU A 921 -55.70 55.90 -29.92
CA LEU A 921 -56.94 56.63 -29.97
C LEU A 921 -58.10 55.69 -29.71
N VAL A 922 -58.85 56.00 -28.66
CA VAL A 922 -60.13 55.38 -28.36
C VAL A 922 -61.22 56.43 -28.55
N GLU A 923 -62.07 56.23 -29.55
CA GLU A 923 -63.24 57.10 -29.79
C GLU A 923 -64.26 56.91 -28.66
N ASN A 924 -64.87 58.00 -28.19
CA ASN A 924 -65.87 57.99 -27.09
C ASN A 924 -65.37 57.39 -25.76
N LEU A 925 -64.09 57.55 -25.41
CA LEU A 925 -63.52 57.04 -24.16
C LEU A 925 -64.18 57.67 -22.92
N GLY A 926 -64.85 56.85 -22.11
CA GLY A 926 -65.45 57.25 -20.84
C GLY A 926 -64.41 57.64 -19.77
N THR A 927 -64.87 58.26 -18.68
CA THR A 927 -64.02 58.75 -17.58
C THR A 927 -63.21 57.66 -16.87
N GLN A 928 -63.68 56.41 -16.88
CA GLN A 928 -62.97 55.27 -16.28
C GLN A 928 -61.77 54.80 -17.11
N GLY A 929 -61.65 55.20 -18.38
CA GLY A 929 -60.61 54.71 -19.29
C GLY A 929 -60.78 53.25 -19.72
N LEU A 930 -59.78 52.69 -20.40
CA LEU A 930 -59.79 51.36 -21.01
C LEU A 930 -58.51 50.60 -20.66
N ARG A 931 -58.61 49.38 -20.12
CA ARG A 931 -57.46 48.48 -19.88
C ARG A 931 -57.20 47.62 -21.12
N ILE A 932 -55.94 47.46 -21.48
CA ILE A 932 -55.44 46.58 -22.54
C ILE A 932 -54.23 45.81 -22.03
N SER A 933 -54.02 44.57 -22.50
CA SER A 933 -52.79 43.81 -22.25
C SER A 933 -51.95 43.73 -23.51
N ASN A 934 -50.64 43.92 -23.35
CA ASN A 934 -49.67 43.70 -24.40
C ASN A 934 -48.82 42.48 -24.05
N ARG A 935 -48.66 41.56 -24.99
CA ARG A 935 -47.85 40.33 -24.81
C ARG A 935 -46.58 40.39 -25.61
N PHE A 936 -45.48 40.00 -24.97
CA PHE A 936 -44.18 39.76 -25.61
C PHE A 936 -43.87 38.28 -25.58
N SER A 937 -43.42 37.74 -26.70
CA SER A 937 -42.96 36.37 -26.77
C SER A 937 -41.71 36.25 -27.64
N ILE A 938 -40.76 35.46 -27.16
CA ILE A 938 -39.61 34.98 -27.93
C ILE A 938 -39.48 33.49 -27.65
N ASN A 939 -39.62 32.68 -28.70
CA ASN A 939 -39.76 31.23 -28.60
C ASN A 939 -40.84 30.85 -27.55
N GLU A 940 -40.51 30.01 -26.56
CA GLU A 940 -41.43 29.61 -25.50
C GLU A 940 -41.51 30.61 -24.32
N SER A 941 -40.62 31.62 -24.27
CA SER A 941 -40.60 32.62 -23.21
C SER A 941 -41.63 33.72 -23.47
N VAL A 942 -42.61 33.88 -22.58
CA VAL A 942 -43.72 34.86 -22.71
C VAL A 942 -43.78 35.80 -21.51
N LYS A 943 -44.08 37.08 -21.74
CA LYS A 943 -44.31 38.06 -20.67
C LYS A 943 -45.37 39.10 -21.08
N ASP A 944 -46.31 39.38 -20.18
CA ASP A 944 -47.44 40.29 -20.42
C ASP A 944 -47.26 41.61 -19.64
N ILE A 945 -47.74 42.73 -20.21
CA ILE A 945 -47.79 44.05 -19.56
C ILE A 945 -49.17 44.70 -19.75
N ASP A 946 -49.80 45.08 -18.64
CA ASP A 946 -51.13 45.68 -18.65
C ASP A 946 -51.08 47.21 -18.61
N ILE A 947 -51.90 47.85 -19.46
CA ILE A 947 -51.91 49.30 -19.69
C ILE A 947 -53.35 49.82 -19.63
N ASN A 948 -53.55 50.97 -19.01
CA ASN A 948 -54.84 51.63 -18.87
C ASN A 948 -54.84 52.98 -19.62
N ILE A 949 -55.60 53.11 -20.70
CA ILE A 949 -55.77 54.33 -21.48
C ILE A 949 -56.84 55.21 -20.84
N LYS A 950 -56.49 56.43 -20.43
CA LYS A 950 -57.37 57.42 -19.77
C LYS A 950 -57.67 58.61 -20.70
N PRO A 951 -58.84 59.26 -20.61
CA PRO A 951 -59.13 60.44 -21.42
C PRO A 951 -58.22 61.63 -21.08
N LEU A 952 -58.14 62.59 -22.00
CA LEU A 952 -57.43 63.86 -21.81
C LEU A 952 -57.93 64.58 -20.54
N PRO A 953 -57.05 65.11 -19.67
CA PRO A 953 -57.49 65.98 -18.58
C PRO A 953 -58.17 67.22 -19.18
N LYS A 954 -59.37 67.56 -18.71
CA LYS A 954 -60.01 68.85 -19.06
C LYS A 954 -59.17 69.97 -18.41
N ILE A 955 -58.66 70.90 -19.21
CA ILE A 955 -58.09 72.15 -18.70
C ILE A 955 -59.29 73.06 -18.43
N GLU A 956 -59.52 73.43 -17.17
CA GLU A 956 -60.47 74.49 -16.80
C GLU A 956 -59.87 75.88 -17.06
#